data_AF-F3FF23-F1
#
_entry.id   AF-F3FF23-F1
#
_cell.length_a   1.000
_cell.length_b   1.000
_cell.length_c   1.000
_cell.angle_alpha   90.00
_cell.angle_beta   90.00
_cell.angle_gamma   90.00
#
_symmetry.space_group_name_H-M   'P 1'
#
loop_
_entity.id
_entity.type
_entity.pdbx_description
1 polymer ?
#
loop_
_entity_poly.entity_id
_entity_poly.type
_entity_poly.pdbx_seq_one_letter_code
_entity_poly.pdbx_strand_id
1 'polypeptide(L)'
;MNIWVNGLSERSHGISDSQSFSLMALRAGRIATALQQAVSPASRTLAGTVEVKPMYNSLCEIVHDQTFLKVTGLGADFFLKMESLNPAGSIKLKTAVGLINDLQARGLLGPDTILIESSSGNLGVALAMICAERGIPFTCVVDPNSSSHNIRMMRSYGAEVIQVEIPDANGGFLGTRIELIRQKVASDPRYVWLNQYENAANPRAHARTTARSISQHFGHVDYVFVGAGTTGTLMGCIQHFQRHHPTTRIIAVDTVGSVTFDTPASRRFIPGLGTSQRPPIFNADGIHALEMVPESHTVAMCRILARSKGLLVGGSTATVIAAVHAWRERIEPGSVVVALSPDWGERYLDTLYDDQWVEQRFGHEVLSMTLADLSSSEAATSPGSVKTPSRASSLPQNRCVNVVRAHATPCGSELARENGGSVAAPSGASALAQEQSSTFWLAAERLKKAAFHVVDGEVVARLLTADPLACIDDVQAAYLAHEAGHTINPDSYFLRFAQAPANRIIALPASLSGKQPVSGIKWISSFPVNIDTGLQRASAVLILNDPLTGYAFACLEASRISAMRTAASAVLAARWMNRQQRNVGRMSFIGAGFIARTILDMFVSDGWTMDAVSVFDQHQDSALALAGHAASHHGLHSEPSDLATCLQ
;
A
#
# COMPACT_ATOMS: atom_id res chain seq x y z
N MET A 1 -31.05 -39.31 -16.77
CA MET A 1 -30.05 -39.55 -15.71
C MET A 1 -30.24 -38.43 -14.70
N ASN A 2 -30.76 -38.72 -13.51
CA ASN A 2 -31.30 -37.68 -12.65
C ASN A 2 -30.22 -37.29 -11.64
N ILE A 3 -29.59 -36.14 -11.86
CA ILE A 3 -28.51 -35.61 -11.02
C ILE A 3 -29.13 -34.64 -10.02
N TRP A 4 -29.15 -35.03 -8.75
CA TRP A 4 -29.64 -34.17 -7.67
C TRP A 4 -28.49 -33.34 -7.09
N VAL A 5 -28.54 -32.03 -7.30
CA VAL A 5 -27.59 -31.09 -6.69
C VAL A 5 -28.35 -30.30 -5.62
N ASN A 6 -28.30 -30.80 -4.38
CA ASN A 6 -29.08 -30.20 -3.31
C ASN A 6 -28.36 -28.95 -2.77
N GLY A 7 -28.88 -27.77 -3.09
CA GLY A 7 -28.49 -26.50 -2.48
C GLY A 7 -29.11 -26.35 -1.10
N LEU A 8 -28.52 -26.98 -0.08
CA LEU A 8 -28.91 -26.89 1.34
C LEU A 8 -30.34 -27.35 1.65
N SER A 9 -30.55 -28.67 1.78
CA SER A 9 -31.62 -29.21 2.64
C SER A 9 -31.18 -30.46 3.40
N GLU A 10 -31.60 -30.50 4.67
CA GLU A 10 -31.27 -31.49 5.70
C GLU A 10 -31.90 -32.86 5.39
N ARG A 11 -31.17 -33.92 5.79
CA ARG A 11 -31.54 -35.35 5.86
C ARG A 11 -31.23 -36.21 4.64
N SER A 12 -29.98 -36.67 4.56
CA SER A 12 -29.66 -38.04 4.15
C SER A 12 -28.24 -38.39 4.59
N HIS A 13 -28.09 -39.56 5.23
CA HIS A 13 -26.79 -40.15 5.52
C HIS A 13 -26.18 -40.63 4.20
N GLY A 14 -25.27 -39.83 3.62
CA GLY A 14 -24.55 -40.20 2.40
C GLY A 14 -24.08 -38.98 1.62
N ILE A 15 -22.76 -38.72 1.66
CA ILE A 15 -22.04 -37.57 1.06
C ILE A 15 -22.37 -36.26 1.76
N SER A 16 -21.71 -36.03 2.91
CA SER A 16 -21.99 -34.90 3.79
C SER A 16 -21.41 -33.59 3.24
N ASP A 17 -21.91 -32.46 3.78
CA ASP A 17 -21.35 -31.11 3.61
C ASP A 17 -19.82 -31.02 3.81
N SER A 18 -19.17 -32.05 4.34
CA SER A 18 -17.72 -32.24 4.58
C SER A 18 -16.82 -32.42 3.35
N GLN A 19 -17.29 -32.29 2.11
CA GLN A 19 -16.38 -32.17 0.94
C GLN A 19 -16.33 -30.74 0.39
N SER A 20 -17.14 -29.85 0.96
CA SER A 20 -17.40 -28.52 0.45
C SER A 20 -16.23 -27.53 0.50
N PHE A 21 -15.30 -27.70 1.43
CA PHE A 21 -14.23 -26.72 1.69
C PHE A 21 -12.91 -27.09 1.02
N SER A 22 -12.56 -28.38 0.89
CA SER A 22 -11.40 -28.81 0.08
C SER A 22 -11.48 -28.23 -1.34
N LEU A 23 -12.70 -28.16 -1.89
CA LEU A 23 -13.05 -27.50 -3.16
C LEU A 23 -12.82 -25.97 -3.15
N MET A 24 -13.02 -25.32 -2.01
CA MET A 24 -12.88 -23.86 -1.86
C MET A 24 -11.45 -23.43 -1.59
N ALA A 25 -10.67 -24.24 -0.87
CA ALA A 25 -9.29 -23.97 -0.49
C ALA A 25 -8.34 -23.94 -1.70
N LEU A 26 -8.56 -24.76 -2.73
CA LEU A 26 -7.70 -24.77 -3.93
C LEU A 26 -7.86 -23.51 -4.78
N ARG A 27 -9.10 -23.03 -5.00
CA ARG A 27 -9.33 -21.82 -5.79
C ARG A 27 -9.15 -20.55 -4.97
N ALA A 28 -9.51 -20.52 -3.68
CA ALA A 28 -9.15 -19.43 -2.79
C ALA A 28 -7.63 -19.38 -2.55
N GLY A 29 -6.97 -20.54 -2.53
CA GLY A 29 -5.52 -20.71 -2.54
C GLY A 29 -4.90 -20.24 -3.86
N ARG A 30 -5.48 -20.53 -5.03
CA ARG A 30 -5.04 -19.98 -6.34
C ARG A 30 -5.34 -18.50 -6.50
N ILE A 31 -6.45 -17.98 -5.97
CA ILE A 31 -6.75 -16.54 -5.95
C ILE A 31 -5.81 -15.84 -4.98
N ALA A 32 -5.55 -16.40 -3.80
CA ALA A 32 -4.55 -15.89 -2.86
C ALA A 32 -3.12 -16.02 -3.40
N THR A 33 -2.80 -17.10 -4.12
CA THR A 33 -1.51 -17.34 -4.76
C THR A 33 -1.36 -16.45 -5.98
N ALA A 34 -2.43 -16.21 -6.76
CA ALA A 34 -2.45 -15.26 -7.87
C ALA A 34 -2.37 -13.82 -7.36
N LEU A 35 -2.96 -13.50 -6.20
CA LEU A 35 -2.76 -12.23 -5.51
C LEU A 35 -1.33 -12.14 -4.95
N GLN A 36 -0.76 -13.20 -4.39
CA GLN A 36 0.64 -13.25 -3.93
C GLN A 36 1.65 -13.22 -5.10
N GLN A 37 1.33 -13.82 -6.25
CA GLN A 37 2.15 -13.87 -7.47
C GLN A 37 2.00 -12.61 -8.31
N ALA A 38 0.83 -11.98 -8.34
CA ALA A 38 0.61 -10.62 -8.86
C ALA A 38 1.26 -9.55 -7.97
N VAL A 39 1.52 -9.89 -6.71
CA VAL A 39 2.37 -9.11 -5.79
C VAL A 39 3.85 -9.49 -5.91
N SER A 40 4.21 -10.54 -6.68
CA SER A 40 5.61 -10.75 -7.05
C SER A 40 6.04 -9.68 -8.06
N PRO A 41 7.25 -9.11 -7.94
CA PRO A 41 7.64 -7.92 -8.71
C PRO A 41 7.63 -8.10 -10.24
N ALA A 42 7.58 -9.33 -10.74
CA ALA A 42 7.89 -9.67 -12.14
C ALA A 42 6.70 -9.65 -13.12
N SER A 43 5.44 -9.52 -12.67
CA SER A 43 4.27 -9.68 -13.55
C SER A 43 3.35 -8.44 -13.67
N ARG A 44 3.79 -7.27 -13.22
CA ARG A 44 3.00 -6.01 -13.21
C ARG A 44 2.62 -5.44 -14.59
N THR A 45 2.95 -6.08 -15.70
CA THR A 45 2.87 -5.41 -17.00
C THR A 45 1.56 -5.56 -17.79
N LEU A 46 0.61 -6.45 -17.48
CA LEU A 46 -0.51 -6.70 -18.42
C LEU A 46 -1.89 -7.07 -17.83
N ALA A 47 -2.23 -6.68 -16.59
CA ALA A 47 -3.60 -6.83 -16.08
C ALA A 47 -4.12 -5.51 -15.51
N GLY A 48 -5.08 -4.89 -16.20
CA GLY A 48 -5.74 -3.67 -15.75
C GLY A 48 -6.46 -3.89 -14.42
N THR A 49 -5.83 -3.47 -13.33
CA THR A 49 -6.47 -3.26 -12.04
C THR A 49 -7.49 -2.14 -12.19
N VAL A 50 -8.79 -2.45 -12.10
CA VAL A 50 -9.80 -1.43 -11.79
C VAL A 50 -9.54 -1.01 -10.35
N GLU A 51 -8.78 0.07 -10.22
CA GLU A 51 -8.51 0.79 -8.98
C GLU A 51 -9.86 1.33 -8.50
N VAL A 52 -10.41 0.76 -7.42
CA VAL A 52 -11.57 1.35 -6.74
C VAL A 52 -11.12 2.73 -6.30
N LYS A 53 -11.66 3.78 -6.91
CA LYS A 53 -11.32 5.16 -6.53
C LYS A 53 -11.70 5.33 -5.06
N PRO A 54 -10.72 5.55 -4.17
CA PRO A 54 -11.04 5.81 -2.77
C PRO A 54 -11.96 7.04 -2.67
N MET A 55 -13.07 6.88 -1.95
CA MET A 55 -13.81 8.03 -1.42
C MET A 55 -13.05 8.50 -0.19
N TYR A 56 -12.59 9.75 -0.22
CA TYR A 56 -11.85 10.36 0.88
C TYR A 56 -12.81 11.20 1.72
N ASN A 57 -12.71 11.10 3.05
CA ASN A 57 -13.52 11.91 3.96
C ASN A 57 -12.86 13.27 4.26
N SER A 58 -11.57 13.40 3.95
CA SER A 58 -10.80 14.62 4.13
C SER A 58 -9.68 14.75 3.09
N LEU A 59 -9.31 15.97 2.73
CA LEU A 59 -8.14 16.35 1.95
C LEU A 59 -6.84 15.79 2.55
N CYS A 60 -6.75 15.70 3.87
CA CYS A 60 -5.58 15.15 4.53
C CYS A 60 -5.39 13.63 4.32
N GLU A 61 -6.45 12.91 3.90
CA GLU A 61 -6.39 11.50 3.48
C GLU A 61 -5.90 11.32 2.03
N ILE A 62 -6.01 12.36 1.19
CA ILE A 62 -5.59 12.31 -0.21
C ILE A 62 -4.08 12.46 -0.31
N VAL A 63 -3.36 11.38 0.02
CA VAL A 63 -1.90 11.31 -0.06
C VAL A 63 -1.50 10.41 -1.22
N HIS A 64 -1.07 11.01 -2.32
CA HIS A 64 -0.69 10.31 -3.54
C HIS A 64 0.76 9.82 -3.46
N ASP A 65 0.92 8.56 -3.03
CA ASP A 65 2.23 7.97 -2.73
C ASP A 65 2.74 6.97 -3.75
N GLN A 66 1.88 6.48 -4.64
CA GLN A 66 2.20 5.34 -5.52
C GLN A 66 2.49 5.74 -6.97
N THR A 67 2.70 7.04 -7.24
CA THR A 67 2.95 7.51 -8.60
C THR A 67 4.43 7.65 -8.89
N PHE A 68 4.90 6.86 -9.85
CA PHE A 68 6.27 6.85 -10.34
C PHE A 68 6.27 6.96 -11.86
N LEU A 69 7.12 7.83 -12.40
CA LEU A 69 7.31 7.99 -13.84
C LEU A 69 8.69 7.46 -14.23
N LYS A 70 8.77 6.51 -15.16
CA LYS A 70 10.06 6.10 -15.73
C LYS A 70 10.60 7.23 -16.63
N VAL A 71 11.83 7.67 -16.36
CA VAL A 71 12.55 8.67 -17.16
C VAL A 71 13.77 8.01 -17.78
N THR A 72 13.93 8.18 -19.09
CA THR A 72 15.01 7.59 -19.89
C THR A 72 15.70 8.66 -20.74
N GLY A 73 16.87 8.37 -21.31
CA GLY A 73 17.56 9.26 -22.25
C GLY A 73 18.18 10.50 -21.61
N LEU A 74 18.47 10.46 -20.31
CA LEU A 74 19.23 11.48 -19.58
C LEU A 74 20.55 10.88 -19.02
N GLY A 75 21.09 9.84 -19.65
CA GLY A 75 22.16 9.02 -19.09
C GLY A 75 21.59 7.73 -18.48
N ALA A 76 21.53 7.65 -17.16
CA ALA A 76 20.92 6.51 -16.47
C ALA A 76 19.38 6.54 -16.56
N ASP A 77 18.76 5.37 -16.71
CA ASP A 77 17.31 5.20 -16.52
C ASP A 77 16.97 5.29 -15.03
N PHE A 78 15.91 6.01 -14.67
CA PHE A 78 15.46 6.12 -13.29
C PHE A 78 13.94 6.29 -13.19
N PHE A 79 13.40 6.13 -11.98
CA PHE A 79 12.01 6.37 -11.67
C PHE A 79 11.86 7.66 -10.86
N LEU A 80 11.09 8.60 -11.40
CA LEU A 80 10.76 9.86 -10.73
C LEU A 80 9.52 9.65 -9.84
N LYS A 81 9.68 9.79 -8.53
CA LYS A 81 8.56 9.75 -7.59
C LYS A 81 7.82 11.10 -7.60
N MET A 82 6.57 11.08 -8.06
CA MET A 82 5.78 12.28 -8.33
C MET A 82 5.02 12.74 -7.07
N GLU A 83 5.66 13.53 -6.22
CA GLU A 83 5.07 14.07 -4.99
C GLU A 83 4.23 15.33 -5.22
N SER A 84 4.35 15.91 -6.42
CA SER A 84 3.62 17.09 -6.87
C SER A 84 2.12 16.84 -7.11
N LEU A 85 1.71 15.57 -7.18
CA LEU A 85 0.30 15.16 -7.34
C LEU A 85 -0.51 15.19 -6.03
N ASN A 86 0.13 15.42 -4.89
CA ASN A 86 -0.59 15.67 -3.65
C ASN A 86 -1.46 16.95 -3.78
N PRO A 87 -2.66 17.03 -3.18
CA PRO A 87 -3.58 18.17 -3.34
C PRO A 87 -2.99 19.56 -3.13
N ALA A 88 -2.01 19.72 -2.23
CA ALA A 88 -1.32 21.00 -2.03
C ALA A 88 -0.32 21.35 -3.16
N GLY A 89 -0.22 20.50 -4.19
CA GLY A 89 0.70 20.58 -5.33
C GLY A 89 2.14 20.22 -5.01
N SER A 90 2.41 19.61 -3.84
CA SER A 90 3.78 19.28 -3.44
C SER A 90 3.89 18.23 -2.34
N ILE A 91 5.12 17.72 -2.16
CA ILE A 91 5.53 16.82 -1.09
C ILE A 91 5.21 17.34 0.32
N LYS A 92 5.06 18.67 0.50
CA LYS A 92 4.91 19.30 1.81
C LYS A 92 3.54 19.07 2.44
N LEU A 93 2.57 18.53 1.71
CA LEU A 93 1.32 18.02 2.28
C LEU A 93 1.60 17.04 3.42
N LYS A 94 2.54 16.11 3.22
CA LYS A 94 2.90 15.07 4.20
C LYS A 94 3.50 15.67 5.46
N THR A 95 4.37 16.67 5.29
CA THR A 95 4.96 17.41 6.40
C THR A 95 3.87 18.14 7.18
N ALA A 96 2.98 18.88 6.50
CA ALA A 96 1.88 19.60 7.14
C ALA A 96 0.97 18.67 7.96
N VAL A 97 0.50 17.57 7.36
CA VAL A 97 -0.32 16.55 8.05
C VAL A 97 0.44 15.94 9.23
N GLY A 98 1.72 15.62 9.04
CA GLY A 98 2.57 15.06 10.10
C GLY A 98 2.73 15.98 11.31
N LEU A 99 3.02 17.27 11.07
CA LEU A 99 3.20 18.27 12.13
C LEU A 99 1.90 18.52 12.90
N ILE A 100 0.77 18.69 12.21
CA ILE A 100 -0.53 18.93 12.86
C ILE A 100 -0.98 17.70 13.65
N ASN A 101 -0.86 16.49 13.09
CA ASN A 101 -1.24 15.26 13.78
C ASN A 101 -0.36 15.02 15.02
N ASP A 102 0.91 15.44 14.99
CA ASP A 102 1.80 15.36 16.16
C ASP A 102 1.37 16.31 17.28
N LEU A 103 0.96 17.55 16.96
CA LEU A 103 0.38 18.47 17.94
C LEU A 103 -0.92 17.93 18.53
N GLN A 104 -1.79 17.37 17.68
CA GLN A 104 -3.05 16.76 18.12
C GLN A 104 -2.79 15.58 19.07
N ALA A 105 -1.85 14.69 18.74
CA ALA A 105 -1.49 13.55 19.57
C ALA A 105 -0.88 13.96 20.93
N ARG A 106 -0.21 15.12 20.98
CA ARG A 106 0.33 15.71 22.22
C ARG A 106 -0.70 16.52 23.00
N GLY A 107 -1.93 16.66 22.51
CA GLY A 107 -2.98 17.46 23.16
C GLY A 107 -2.71 18.98 23.11
N LEU A 108 -1.91 19.44 22.15
CA LEU A 108 -1.53 20.85 22.00
C LEU A 108 -2.46 21.64 21.06
N LEU A 109 -3.51 21.00 20.54
CA LEU A 109 -4.57 21.66 19.77
C LEU A 109 -5.82 21.77 20.63
N GLY A 110 -6.22 23.00 20.94
CA GLY A 110 -7.47 23.36 21.60
C GLY A 110 -8.40 24.17 20.68
N PRO A 111 -9.61 24.52 21.15
CA PRO A 111 -10.60 25.25 20.35
C PRO A 111 -10.12 26.60 19.83
N ASP A 112 -9.26 27.29 20.59
CA ASP A 112 -8.77 28.64 20.28
C ASP A 112 -7.33 28.65 19.72
N THR A 113 -6.77 27.48 19.40
CA THR A 113 -5.38 27.38 18.93
C THR A 113 -5.20 28.04 17.58
N ILE A 114 -4.16 28.88 17.47
CA ILE A 114 -3.69 29.48 16.22
C ILE A 114 -2.35 28.83 15.87
N LEU A 115 -2.29 28.14 14.74
CA LEU A 115 -1.04 27.56 14.27
C LEU A 115 -0.17 28.65 13.63
N ILE A 116 1.12 28.65 13.95
CA ILE A 116 2.09 29.55 13.34
C ILE A 116 3.29 28.79 12.81
N GLU A 117 3.82 29.19 11.65
CA GLU A 117 5.03 28.62 11.05
C GLU A 117 5.78 29.64 10.19
N SER A 118 7.10 29.47 10.07
CA SER A 118 7.94 30.18 9.10
C SER A 118 8.06 29.37 7.81
N SER A 119 7.47 29.85 6.72
CA SER A 119 7.61 29.22 5.40
C SER A 119 7.32 30.18 4.25
N SER A 120 8.31 30.43 3.38
CA SER A 120 8.16 31.20 2.14
C SER A 120 7.63 30.39 0.93
N GLY A 121 7.33 29.09 1.11
CA GLY A 121 7.04 28.17 0.01
C GLY A 121 5.97 27.12 0.28
N ASN A 122 6.22 25.93 -0.28
CA ASN A 122 5.26 24.82 -0.36
C ASN A 122 4.67 24.36 0.98
N LEU A 123 5.41 24.48 2.10
CA LEU A 123 4.87 24.09 3.41
C LEU A 123 3.77 25.04 3.88
N GLY A 124 3.95 26.35 3.71
CA GLY A 124 2.95 27.34 4.10
C GLY A 124 1.64 27.15 3.35
N VAL A 125 1.71 26.84 2.05
CA VAL A 125 0.54 26.48 1.23
C VAL A 125 -0.14 25.22 1.75
N ALA A 126 0.63 24.15 2.02
CA ALA A 126 0.08 22.90 2.54
C ALA A 126 -0.56 23.05 3.93
N LEU A 127 0.07 23.82 4.83
CA LEU A 127 -0.48 24.13 6.15
C LEU A 127 -1.75 24.96 6.03
N ALA A 128 -1.75 26.02 5.22
CA ALA A 128 -2.94 26.85 5.01
C ALA A 128 -4.13 26.01 4.51
N MET A 129 -3.91 25.13 3.54
CA MET A 129 -4.94 24.23 3.01
C MET A 129 -5.51 23.28 4.09
N ILE A 130 -4.66 22.60 4.86
CA ILE A 130 -5.12 21.65 5.90
C ILE A 130 -5.74 22.37 7.10
N CYS A 131 -5.23 23.55 7.46
CA CYS A 131 -5.80 24.36 8.52
C CYS A 131 -7.19 24.87 8.15
N ALA A 132 -7.38 25.31 6.89
CA ALA A 132 -8.68 25.70 6.37
C ALA A 132 -9.71 24.56 6.40
N GLU A 133 -9.31 23.35 5.99
CA GLU A 133 -10.15 22.15 6.10
C GLU A 133 -10.56 21.87 7.55
N ARG A 134 -9.62 21.95 8.49
CA ARG A 134 -9.85 21.59 9.89
C ARG A 134 -10.45 22.72 10.72
N GLY A 135 -10.71 23.89 10.13
CA GLY A 135 -11.20 25.07 10.83
C GLY A 135 -10.21 25.62 11.87
N ILE A 136 -8.90 25.41 11.67
CA ILE A 136 -7.85 25.90 12.57
C ILE A 136 -7.28 27.21 12.01
N PRO A 137 -7.27 28.33 12.76
CA PRO A 137 -6.59 29.55 12.34
C PRO A 137 -5.10 29.31 12.08
N PHE A 138 -4.57 29.84 10.98
CA PHE A 138 -3.16 29.69 10.60
C PHE A 138 -2.52 31.03 10.23
N THR A 139 -1.35 31.29 10.81
CA THR A 139 -0.49 32.43 10.51
C THR A 139 0.83 31.93 9.90
N CYS A 140 1.14 32.35 8.68
CA CYS A 140 2.40 32.05 8.03
C CYS A 140 3.32 33.27 8.04
N VAL A 141 4.52 33.11 8.59
CA VAL A 141 5.56 34.15 8.58
C VAL A 141 6.46 33.95 7.35
N VAL A 142 6.51 34.97 6.49
CA VAL A 142 7.19 34.97 5.19
C VAL A 142 8.22 36.10 5.11
N ASP A 143 8.98 36.15 4.02
CA ASP A 143 9.99 37.16 3.73
C ASP A 143 9.86 37.72 2.30
N PRO A 144 10.58 38.80 1.91
CA PRO A 144 10.44 39.42 0.60
C PRO A 144 10.85 38.55 -0.60
N ASN A 145 11.57 37.44 -0.37
CA ASN A 145 11.94 36.49 -1.43
C ASN A 145 10.83 35.46 -1.69
N SER A 146 9.73 35.51 -0.93
CA SER A 146 8.61 34.58 -1.07
C SER A 146 7.85 34.84 -2.37
N SER A 147 7.51 33.77 -3.09
CA SER A 147 6.73 33.90 -4.32
C SER A 147 5.37 34.53 -4.06
N SER A 148 5.02 35.55 -4.86
CA SER A 148 3.72 36.20 -4.80
C SER A 148 2.57 35.20 -5.04
N HIS A 149 2.80 34.16 -5.85
CA HIS A 149 1.85 33.07 -6.07
C HIS A 149 1.55 32.31 -4.78
N ASN A 150 2.57 31.93 -4.01
CA ASN A 150 2.40 31.20 -2.74
C ASN A 150 1.71 32.08 -1.69
N ILE A 151 2.05 33.37 -1.59
CA ILE A 151 1.38 34.31 -0.68
C ILE A 151 -0.11 34.41 -1.01
N ARG A 152 -0.47 34.57 -2.30
CA ARG A 152 -1.87 34.63 -2.73
C ARG A 152 -2.60 33.33 -2.42
N MET A 153 -2.00 32.17 -2.70
CA MET A 153 -2.57 30.86 -2.35
C MET A 153 -2.86 30.74 -0.85
N MET A 154 -1.89 31.07 0.02
CA MET A 154 -2.07 31.01 1.47
C MET A 154 -3.22 31.92 1.94
N ARG A 155 -3.27 33.16 1.45
CA ARG A 155 -4.35 34.11 1.78
C ARG A 155 -5.72 33.63 1.29
N SER A 156 -5.79 33.02 0.11
CA SER A 156 -7.03 32.45 -0.44
C SER A 156 -7.57 31.29 0.40
N TYR A 157 -6.69 30.52 1.06
CA TYR A 157 -7.10 29.52 2.06
C TYR A 157 -7.47 30.13 3.42
N GLY A 158 -7.43 31.46 3.57
CA GLY A 158 -7.78 32.15 4.82
C GLY A 158 -6.62 32.26 5.82
N ALA A 159 -5.39 31.94 5.43
CA ALA A 159 -4.24 32.13 6.30
C ALA A 159 -3.87 33.61 6.44
N GLU A 160 -3.54 34.03 7.66
CA GLU A 160 -2.84 35.28 7.91
C GLU A 160 -1.40 35.14 7.39
N VAL A 161 -0.93 36.11 6.60
CA VAL A 161 0.46 36.10 6.08
C VAL A 161 1.17 37.34 6.56
N ILE A 162 2.15 37.15 7.44
CA ILE A 162 2.99 38.22 7.99
C ILE A 162 4.33 38.20 7.28
N GLN A 163 4.62 39.25 6.52
CA GLN A 163 5.91 39.40 5.84
C GLN A 163 6.87 40.21 6.71
N VAL A 164 8.04 39.66 7.03
CA VAL A 164 9.13 40.43 7.64
C VAL A 164 9.84 41.27 6.58
N GLU A 165 10.35 42.43 6.96
CA GLU A 165 11.05 43.33 6.03
C GLU A 165 12.56 43.44 6.32
N ILE A 166 12.97 43.14 7.56
CA ILE A 166 14.33 43.39 8.04
C ILE A 166 15.16 42.10 7.92
N PRO A 167 16.28 42.10 7.16
CA PRO A 167 17.22 40.99 7.16
C PRO A 167 17.85 40.75 8.55
N ASP A 168 18.21 39.51 8.83
CA ASP A 168 19.00 39.13 10.01
C ASP A 168 20.48 39.49 9.84
N ALA A 169 21.27 39.26 10.89
CA ALA A 169 22.70 39.56 10.91
C ALA A 169 23.52 38.80 9.83
N ASN A 170 22.96 37.73 9.26
CA ASN A 170 23.58 36.94 8.20
C ASN A 170 23.13 37.39 6.80
N GLY A 171 22.37 38.48 6.70
CA GLY A 171 21.82 39.01 5.45
C GLY A 171 20.65 38.21 4.88
N GLY A 172 20.20 37.16 5.58
CA GLY A 172 18.99 36.40 5.25
C GLY A 172 17.77 36.91 6.02
N PHE A 173 16.65 36.19 5.98
CA PHE A 173 15.45 36.56 6.75
C PHE A 173 15.02 35.47 7.75
N LEU A 174 15.73 34.35 7.81
CA LEU A 174 15.33 33.22 8.64
C LEU A 174 15.36 33.58 10.13
N GLY A 175 16.42 34.26 10.60
CA GLY A 175 16.52 34.72 11.98
C GLY A 175 15.36 35.64 12.37
N THR A 176 15.08 36.65 11.55
CA THR A 176 13.99 37.62 11.79
C THR A 176 12.62 36.94 11.85
N ARG A 177 12.34 35.98 10.95
CA ARG A 177 11.07 35.23 10.97
C ARG A 177 10.93 34.37 12.23
N ILE A 178 11.98 33.66 12.62
CA ILE A 178 11.98 32.82 13.84
C ILE A 178 11.77 33.70 15.08
N GLU A 179 12.45 34.84 15.15
CA GLU A 179 12.34 35.77 16.27
C GLU A 179 10.91 36.32 16.40
N LEU A 180 10.29 36.72 15.30
CA LEU A 180 8.89 37.15 15.30
C LEU A 180 7.94 36.04 15.77
N ILE A 181 8.16 34.79 15.36
CA ILE A 181 7.36 33.65 15.83
C ILE A 181 7.52 33.47 17.34
N ARG A 182 8.74 33.53 17.85
CA ARG A 182 9.01 33.44 19.30
C ARG A 182 8.30 34.55 20.07
N GLN A 183 8.33 35.79 19.57
CA GLN A 183 7.62 36.91 20.16
C GLN A 183 6.11 36.68 20.17
N LYS A 184 5.51 36.22 19.06
CA LYS A 184 4.09 35.90 18.96
C LYS A 184 3.67 34.83 19.96
N VAL A 185 4.39 33.70 20.00
CA VAL A 185 4.14 32.58 20.93
C VAL A 185 4.31 33.01 22.39
N ALA A 186 5.26 33.89 22.70
CA ALA A 186 5.43 34.41 24.06
C ALA A 186 4.34 35.42 24.45
N SER A 187 3.82 36.18 23.48
CA SER A 187 2.84 37.24 23.73
C SER A 187 1.39 36.76 23.82
N ASP A 188 1.04 35.66 23.15
CA ASP A 188 -0.32 35.12 23.13
C ASP A 188 -0.28 33.58 23.16
N PRO A 189 -0.77 32.94 24.24
CA PRO A 189 -0.68 31.51 24.44
C PRO A 189 -1.54 30.69 23.47
N ARG A 190 -2.40 31.33 22.67
CA ARG A 190 -3.14 30.66 21.59
C ARG A 190 -2.22 30.24 20.45
N TYR A 191 -1.10 30.92 20.24
CA TYR A 191 -0.16 30.58 19.18
C TYR A 191 0.64 29.31 19.52
N VAL A 192 0.56 28.33 18.63
CA VAL A 192 1.34 27.08 18.72
C VAL A 192 2.23 26.96 17.50
N TRP A 193 3.54 26.96 17.73
CA TRP A 193 4.53 26.84 16.66
C TRP A 193 4.74 25.38 16.25
N LEU A 194 4.56 25.10 14.95
CA LEU A 194 4.75 23.77 14.36
C LEU A 194 6.22 23.34 14.29
N ASN A 195 7.12 24.30 14.04
CA ASN A 195 8.57 24.20 13.96
C ASN A 195 9.11 23.05 13.10
N GLN A 196 8.95 23.17 11.77
CA GLN A 196 9.41 22.17 10.79
C GLN A 196 10.91 21.80 10.89
N TYR A 197 11.74 22.67 11.48
CA TYR A 197 13.19 22.53 11.54
C TYR A 197 13.67 21.66 12.72
N GLU A 198 12.85 21.52 13.77
CA GLU A 198 13.18 20.73 14.97
C GLU A 198 12.18 19.60 15.21
N ASN A 199 10.95 19.71 14.69
CA ASN A 199 9.90 18.75 14.97
C ASN A 199 10.15 17.41 14.26
N ALA A 200 10.41 16.37 15.07
CA ALA A 200 10.64 15.00 14.60
C ALA A 200 9.46 14.39 13.82
N ALA A 201 8.27 14.99 13.85
CA ALA A 201 7.16 14.59 12.98
C ALA A 201 7.45 14.83 11.49
N ASN A 202 8.28 15.82 11.15
CA ASN A 202 8.69 16.08 9.76
C ASN A 202 9.40 14.87 9.13
N PRO A 203 10.55 14.38 9.65
CA PRO A 203 11.18 13.18 9.09
C PRO A 203 10.33 11.91 9.25
N ARG A 204 9.60 11.76 10.36
CA ARG A 204 8.69 10.60 10.55
C ARG A 204 7.60 10.52 9.48
N ALA A 205 7.07 11.66 9.04
CA ALA A 205 6.06 11.70 7.98
C ALA A 205 6.61 11.06 6.70
N HIS A 206 7.80 11.48 6.24
CA HIS A 206 8.43 10.94 5.03
C HIS A 206 8.88 9.49 5.19
N ALA A 207 9.35 9.07 6.37
CA ALA A 207 9.69 7.66 6.62
C ALA A 207 8.48 6.73 6.48
N ARG A 208 7.29 7.19 6.90
CA ARG A 208 6.03 6.42 6.87
C ARG A 208 5.30 6.48 5.52
N THR A 209 5.57 7.50 4.71
CA THR A 209 4.87 7.77 3.44
C THR A 209 5.83 7.68 2.25
N THR A 210 6.60 8.74 1.98
CA THR A 210 7.52 8.88 0.85
C THR A 210 8.48 7.70 0.73
N ALA A 211 9.23 7.36 1.77
CA ALA A 211 10.24 6.31 1.72
C ALA A 211 9.61 4.91 1.70
N ARG A 212 8.61 4.68 2.57
CA ARG A 212 7.86 3.43 2.62
C ARG A 212 7.25 3.05 1.26
N SER A 213 6.63 4.02 0.59
CA SER A 213 6.00 3.75 -0.71
C SER A 213 7.02 3.42 -1.80
N ILE A 214 8.24 3.97 -1.75
CA ILE A 214 9.34 3.54 -2.63
C ILE A 214 9.68 2.08 -2.36
N SER A 215 9.97 1.71 -1.12
CA SER A 215 10.29 0.34 -0.74
C SER A 215 9.17 -0.66 -1.07
N GLN A 216 7.92 -0.29 -0.83
CA GLN A 216 6.76 -1.11 -1.17
C GLN A 216 6.57 -1.28 -2.68
N HIS A 217 6.86 -0.24 -3.47
CA HIS A 217 6.64 -0.29 -4.90
C HIS A 217 7.68 -1.15 -5.62
N PHE A 218 8.96 -0.99 -5.29
CA PHE A 218 10.07 -1.63 -5.99
C PHE A 218 10.60 -2.89 -5.30
N GLY A 219 10.37 -3.05 -3.99
CA GLY A 219 10.92 -4.15 -3.18
C GLY A 219 12.42 -4.04 -2.91
N HIS A 220 13.22 -3.71 -3.94
CA HIS A 220 14.65 -3.41 -3.86
C HIS A 220 14.94 -2.11 -4.63
N VAL A 221 15.80 -1.25 -4.06
CA VAL A 221 16.25 -0.01 -4.67
C VAL A 221 17.74 0.17 -4.39
N ASP A 222 18.52 0.40 -5.43
CA ASP A 222 19.98 0.58 -5.33
C ASP A 222 20.31 2.02 -4.96
N TYR A 223 19.64 3.00 -5.59
CA TYR A 223 19.91 4.42 -5.41
C TYR A 223 18.64 5.23 -5.17
N VAL A 224 18.67 6.12 -4.17
CA VAL A 224 17.62 7.12 -3.97
C VAL A 224 18.24 8.51 -3.90
N PHE A 225 17.89 9.37 -4.86
CA PHE A 225 18.32 10.76 -4.92
C PHE A 225 17.29 11.66 -4.24
N VAL A 226 17.70 12.37 -3.19
CA VAL A 226 16.82 13.15 -2.33
C VAL A 226 17.33 14.58 -2.17
N GLY A 227 16.53 15.54 -2.62
CA GLY A 227 16.79 16.96 -2.42
C GLY A 227 16.75 17.38 -0.95
N ALA A 228 17.73 18.17 -0.51
CA ALA A 228 17.87 18.68 0.85
C ALA A 228 17.45 20.16 0.96
N GLY A 229 16.24 20.39 1.48
CA GLY A 229 15.80 21.70 1.98
C GLY A 229 15.93 21.76 3.50
N THR A 230 14.81 21.67 4.22
CA THR A 230 14.81 21.47 5.69
C THR A 230 15.33 20.10 6.15
N THR A 231 15.83 19.28 5.22
CA THR A 231 16.29 17.89 5.41
C THR A 231 15.28 16.88 5.94
N GLY A 232 14.03 17.26 6.25
CA GLY A 232 12.99 16.33 6.71
C GLY A 232 12.76 15.13 5.78
N THR A 233 12.64 15.36 4.48
CA THR A 233 12.50 14.28 3.49
C THR A 233 13.73 13.38 3.45
N LEU A 234 14.94 13.97 3.39
CA LEU A 234 16.21 13.24 3.41
C LEU A 234 16.32 12.35 4.65
N MET A 235 16.09 12.91 5.83
CA MET A 235 16.16 12.19 7.10
C MET A 235 15.11 11.08 7.19
N GLY A 236 13.88 11.33 6.71
CA GLY A 236 12.84 10.30 6.66
C GLY A 236 13.21 9.13 5.74
N CYS A 237 13.80 9.42 4.58
CA CYS A 237 14.35 8.40 3.69
C CYS A 237 15.45 7.59 4.38
N ILE A 238 16.45 8.25 4.96
CA ILE A 238 17.55 7.57 5.68
C ILE A 238 17.00 6.66 6.78
N GLN A 239 16.12 7.16 7.65
CA GLN A 239 15.52 6.39 8.74
C GLN A 239 14.80 5.12 8.25
N HIS A 240 14.11 5.22 7.11
CA HIS A 240 13.40 4.08 6.53
C HIS A 240 14.37 3.07 5.91
N PHE A 241 15.24 3.52 5.00
CA PHE A 241 16.11 2.63 4.24
C PHE A 241 17.17 1.98 5.11
N GLN A 242 17.79 2.68 6.07
CA GLN A 242 18.71 2.04 7.02
C GLN A 242 18.04 0.91 7.82
N ARG A 243 16.76 1.06 8.16
CA ARG A 243 16.03 0.07 8.97
C ARG A 243 15.55 -1.14 8.15
N HIS A 244 15.13 -0.91 6.91
CA HIS A 244 14.41 -1.92 6.12
C HIS A 244 15.21 -2.45 4.92
N HIS A 245 16.09 -1.64 4.34
CA HIS A 245 16.87 -1.93 3.13
C HIS A 245 18.27 -1.28 3.23
N PRO A 246 19.14 -1.75 4.15
CA PRO A 246 20.40 -1.09 4.49
C PRO A 246 21.41 -1.03 3.34
N THR A 247 21.18 -1.77 2.25
CA THR A 247 21.99 -1.75 1.04
C THR A 247 21.67 -0.60 0.09
N THR A 248 20.53 0.08 0.28
CA THR A 248 20.14 1.22 -0.56
C THR A 248 21.06 2.41 -0.31
N ARG A 249 21.64 2.96 -1.38
CA ARG A 249 22.54 4.12 -1.36
C ARG A 249 21.70 5.40 -1.47
N ILE A 250 21.67 6.18 -0.39
CA ILE A 250 20.99 7.49 -0.37
C ILE A 250 21.96 8.57 -0.86
N ILE A 251 21.63 9.20 -1.98
CA ILE A 251 22.36 10.34 -2.53
C ILE A 251 21.65 11.62 -2.09
N ALA A 252 22.27 12.36 -1.19
CA ALA A 252 21.78 13.69 -0.82
C ALA A 252 22.09 14.65 -1.96
N VAL A 253 21.08 15.41 -2.39
CA VAL A 253 21.24 16.42 -3.43
C VAL A 253 20.96 17.78 -2.83
N ASP A 254 21.87 18.73 -3.01
CA ASP A 254 21.67 20.12 -2.63
C ASP A 254 22.17 21.03 -3.75
N THR A 255 21.98 22.34 -3.59
CA THR A 255 22.43 23.33 -4.56
C THR A 255 23.69 24.05 -4.07
N VAL A 256 24.59 24.37 -5.00
CA VAL A 256 25.80 25.16 -4.72
C VAL A 256 25.41 26.48 -4.05
N GLY A 257 26.13 26.85 -2.98
CA GLY A 257 25.83 28.02 -2.16
C GLY A 257 24.91 27.76 -0.96
N SER A 258 24.37 26.53 -0.82
CA SER A 258 23.74 26.07 0.41
C SER A 258 24.78 25.83 1.52
N VAL A 259 24.40 25.98 2.79
CA VAL A 259 25.23 25.63 3.95
C VAL A 259 24.76 24.38 4.69
N THR A 260 23.74 23.68 4.18
CA THR A 260 23.16 22.49 4.85
C THR A 260 24.21 21.43 5.20
N PHE A 261 25.20 21.25 4.32
CA PHE A 261 26.28 20.26 4.42
C PHE A 261 27.64 20.89 4.72
N ASP A 262 27.66 22.02 5.44
CA ASP A 262 28.87 22.77 5.78
C ASP A 262 29.69 23.25 4.55
N THR A 263 29.02 23.39 3.40
CA THR A 263 29.58 23.95 2.16
C THR A 263 29.58 25.48 2.16
N PRO A 264 30.44 26.14 1.36
CA PRO A 264 30.50 27.61 1.30
C PRO A 264 29.17 28.25 0.90
N ALA A 265 28.76 29.28 1.65
CA ALA A 265 27.56 30.05 1.34
C ALA A 265 27.76 30.87 0.04
N SER A 266 26.73 30.89 -0.79
CA SER A 266 26.65 31.76 -1.96
C SER A 266 25.19 32.18 -2.18
N ARG A 267 24.99 33.22 -3.00
CA ARG A 267 23.65 33.69 -3.35
C ARG A 267 22.94 32.64 -4.20
N ARG A 268 21.66 32.45 -3.88
CA ARG A 268 20.76 31.51 -4.56
C ARG A 268 19.47 32.21 -4.92
N PHE A 269 18.88 31.84 -6.05
CA PHE A 269 17.66 32.44 -6.60
C PHE A 269 16.50 31.46 -6.71
N ILE A 270 16.77 30.16 -6.65
CA ILE A 270 15.77 29.10 -6.78
C ILE A 270 15.34 28.67 -5.37
N PRO A 271 14.05 28.79 -5.00
CA PRO A 271 13.57 28.38 -3.69
C PRO A 271 13.43 26.85 -3.58
N GLY A 272 13.35 26.35 -2.34
CA GLY A 272 12.98 24.96 -2.04
C GLY A 272 14.16 24.10 -1.55
N LEU A 273 15.25 24.04 -2.30
CA LEU A 273 16.49 23.37 -1.90
C LEU A 273 17.50 24.35 -1.33
N GLY A 274 18.36 23.84 -0.44
CA GLY A 274 19.42 24.59 0.19
C GLY A 274 18.98 25.55 1.28
N THR A 275 19.82 25.71 2.28
CA THR A 275 19.53 26.54 3.46
C THR A 275 20.64 27.55 3.72
N SER A 276 20.32 28.63 4.43
CA SER A 276 21.29 29.63 4.92
C SER A 276 21.73 29.36 6.36
N GLN A 277 21.12 28.35 6.99
CA GLN A 277 21.48 27.84 8.32
C GLN A 277 21.26 26.33 8.32
N ARG A 278 22.18 25.58 8.89
CA ARG A 278 22.10 24.13 8.99
C ARG A 278 20.85 23.72 9.80
N PRO A 279 19.92 22.93 9.23
CA PRO A 279 18.72 22.50 9.95
C PRO A 279 19.05 21.64 11.18
N PRO A 280 18.46 21.89 12.36
CA PRO A 280 18.69 21.07 13.56
C PRO A 280 18.35 19.58 13.40
N ILE A 281 17.34 19.24 12.59
CA ILE A 281 16.99 17.83 12.33
C ILE A 281 17.99 17.09 11.44
N PHE A 282 18.96 17.78 10.84
CA PHE A 282 19.91 17.16 9.94
C PHE A 282 20.96 16.33 10.67
N ASN A 283 21.10 15.06 10.27
CA ASN A 283 22.22 14.19 10.60
C ASN A 283 22.84 13.67 9.30
N ALA A 284 24.17 13.69 9.19
CA ALA A 284 24.88 13.17 8.03
C ALA A 284 24.93 11.63 7.98
N ASP A 285 24.73 10.95 9.12
CA ASP A 285 24.76 9.49 9.19
C ASP A 285 23.75 8.85 8.23
N GLY A 286 24.24 7.92 7.39
CA GLY A 286 23.40 7.19 6.42
C GLY A 286 23.34 7.80 5.02
N ILE A 287 23.98 8.95 4.79
CA ILE A 287 24.20 9.47 3.45
C ILE A 287 25.34 8.68 2.79
N HIS A 288 25.08 8.14 1.61
CA HIS A 288 26.11 7.44 0.83
C HIS A 288 27.02 8.45 0.13
N ALA A 289 26.44 9.48 -0.50
CA ALA A 289 27.16 10.56 -1.13
C ALA A 289 26.33 11.85 -1.19
N LEU A 290 27.02 12.97 -1.40
CA LEU A 290 26.44 14.29 -1.58
C LEU A 290 26.73 14.78 -3.00
N GLU A 291 25.72 15.32 -3.68
CA GLU A 291 25.84 15.97 -4.98
C GLU A 291 25.38 17.43 -4.87
N MET A 292 26.27 18.36 -5.17
CA MET A 292 26.02 19.81 -5.13
C MET A 292 25.80 20.33 -6.55
N VAL A 293 24.58 20.76 -6.86
CA VAL A 293 24.19 21.14 -8.22
C VAL A 293 24.14 22.66 -8.38
N PRO A 294 24.83 23.24 -9.38
CA PRO A 294 24.69 24.66 -9.71
C PRO A 294 23.25 25.03 -10.10
N GLU A 295 22.80 26.23 -9.73
CA GLU A 295 21.46 26.70 -10.13
C GLU A 295 21.31 26.86 -11.65
N SER A 296 22.38 27.18 -12.37
CA SER A 296 22.39 27.19 -13.85
C SER A 296 22.03 25.83 -14.43
N HIS A 297 22.57 24.74 -13.86
CA HIS A 297 22.24 23.37 -14.28
C HIS A 297 20.79 23.03 -13.94
N THR A 298 20.26 23.54 -12.84
CA THR A 298 18.85 23.39 -12.48
C THR A 298 17.93 24.07 -13.50
N VAL A 299 18.24 25.33 -13.88
CA VAL A 299 17.49 26.08 -14.90
C VAL A 299 17.52 25.35 -16.25
N ALA A 300 18.72 24.97 -16.71
CA ALA A 300 18.89 24.25 -17.96
C ALA A 300 18.12 22.91 -17.95
N MET A 301 18.23 22.12 -16.88
CA MET A 301 17.51 20.86 -16.73
C MET A 301 15.98 21.03 -16.73
N CYS A 302 15.44 22.04 -16.03
CA CYS A 302 14.01 22.38 -16.08
C CYS A 302 13.53 22.58 -17.52
N ARG A 303 14.29 23.33 -18.31
CA ARG A 303 13.94 23.69 -19.69
C ARG A 303 14.13 22.52 -20.66
N ILE A 304 15.19 21.73 -20.49
CA ILE A 304 15.44 20.50 -21.25
C ILE A 304 14.29 19.52 -21.03
N LEU A 305 13.88 19.28 -19.79
CA LEU A 305 12.77 18.37 -19.46
C LEU A 305 11.44 18.84 -20.07
N ALA A 306 11.14 20.13 -19.98
CA ALA A 306 9.93 20.68 -20.57
C ALA A 306 9.90 20.50 -22.09
N ARG A 307 11.00 20.83 -22.79
CA ARG A 307 11.07 20.80 -24.26
C ARG A 307 11.24 19.40 -24.86
N SER A 308 11.98 18.52 -24.21
CA SER A 308 12.32 17.19 -24.75
C SER A 308 11.48 16.05 -24.21
N LYS A 309 10.87 16.20 -23.03
CA LYS A 309 10.08 15.15 -22.36
C LYS A 309 8.65 15.57 -22.05
N GLY A 310 8.27 16.83 -22.29
CA GLY A 310 6.96 17.37 -21.90
C GLY A 310 6.76 17.46 -20.38
N LEU A 311 7.85 17.46 -19.60
CA LEU A 311 7.81 17.47 -18.14
C LEU A 311 8.11 18.88 -17.61
N LEU A 312 7.04 19.59 -17.23
CA LEU A 312 7.14 20.90 -16.58
C LEU A 312 7.29 20.73 -15.06
N VAL A 313 8.53 20.72 -14.56
CA VAL A 313 8.86 20.37 -13.17
C VAL A 313 9.39 21.56 -12.36
N GLY A 314 9.25 21.51 -11.04
CA GLY A 314 9.81 22.54 -10.17
C GLY A 314 11.33 22.50 -10.09
N GLY A 315 11.93 23.59 -9.60
CA GLY A 315 13.39 23.72 -9.49
C GLY A 315 14.04 22.58 -8.70
N SER A 316 13.45 22.20 -7.56
CA SER A 316 13.97 21.11 -6.72
C SER A 316 14.03 19.77 -7.48
N THR A 317 13.02 19.49 -8.32
CA THR A 317 12.98 18.28 -9.16
C THR A 317 14.08 18.30 -10.21
N ALA A 318 14.27 19.43 -10.90
CA ALA A 318 15.32 19.56 -11.91
C ALA A 318 16.73 19.47 -11.30
N THR A 319 16.94 19.98 -10.08
CA THR A 319 18.20 19.80 -9.35
C THR A 319 18.48 18.33 -9.07
N VAL A 320 17.48 17.57 -8.58
CA VAL A 320 17.63 16.13 -8.33
C VAL A 320 17.90 15.35 -9.62
N ILE A 321 17.21 15.68 -10.72
CA ILE A 321 17.44 15.03 -12.02
C ILE A 321 18.81 15.39 -12.60
N ALA A 322 19.28 16.63 -12.42
CA ALA A 322 20.64 17.03 -12.80
C ALA A 322 21.69 16.25 -11.99
N ALA A 323 21.43 15.95 -10.71
CA ALA A 323 22.31 15.08 -9.92
C ALA A 323 22.31 13.63 -10.43
N VAL A 324 21.14 13.06 -10.78
CA VAL A 324 21.08 11.73 -11.42
C VAL A 324 21.84 11.74 -12.74
N HIS A 325 21.70 12.81 -13.53
CA HIS A 325 22.48 12.99 -14.75
C HIS A 325 23.97 13.00 -14.40
N ALA A 326 24.48 13.85 -13.50
CA ALA A 326 25.89 13.87 -13.12
C ALA A 326 26.43 12.48 -12.69
N TRP A 327 25.60 11.66 -12.05
CA TRP A 327 25.92 10.30 -11.61
C TRP A 327 25.85 9.22 -12.69
N ARG A 328 25.53 9.53 -13.95
CA ARG A 328 25.26 8.54 -15.02
C ARG A 328 26.34 7.47 -15.20
N GLU A 329 27.61 7.80 -14.97
CA GLU A 329 28.76 6.87 -15.10
C GLU A 329 29.05 6.10 -13.80
N ARG A 330 28.51 6.56 -12.66
CA ARG A 330 28.70 5.93 -11.33
C ARG A 330 27.58 4.95 -10.98
N ILE A 331 26.42 5.08 -11.62
CA ILE A 331 25.28 4.19 -11.45
C ILE A 331 25.58 2.88 -12.20
N GLU A 332 25.58 1.75 -11.50
CA GLU A 332 25.82 0.45 -12.13
C GLU A 332 24.67 0.10 -13.11
N PRO A 333 24.99 -0.46 -14.29
CA PRO A 333 23.96 -0.91 -15.24
C PRO A 333 22.95 -1.87 -14.59
N GLY A 334 21.66 -1.65 -14.86
CA GLY A 334 20.58 -2.47 -14.30
C GLY A 334 20.13 -2.09 -12.89
N SER A 335 20.76 -1.09 -12.26
CA SER A 335 20.34 -0.56 -10.96
C SER A 335 18.92 0.00 -10.97
N VAL A 336 18.18 -0.21 -9.88
CA VAL A 336 16.92 0.47 -9.62
C VAL A 336 17.23 1.83 -8.99
N VAL A 337 17.06 2.90 -9.77
CA VAL A 337 17.31 4.29 -9.35
C VAL A 337 15.99 5.03 -9.16
N VAL A 338 15.85 5.71 -8.02
CA VAL A 338 14.67 6.53 -7.71
C VAL A 338 15.10 7.97 -7.42
N ALA A 339 14.43 8.93 -8.06
CA ALA A 339 14.62 10.36 -7.84
C ALA A 339 13.32 10.98 -7.29
N LEU A 340 13.42 11.89 -6.32
CA LEU A 340 12.23 12.58 -5.79
C LEU A 340 11.89 13.83 -6.60
N SER A 341 10.62 13.98 -6.99
CA SER A 341 10.05 15.20 -7.61
C SER A 341 9.11 15.89 -6.62
N PRO A 342 9.54 16.93 -5.89
CA PRO A 342 8.76 17.53 -4.82
C PRO A 342 7.54 18.34 -5.27
N ASP A 343 7.62 19.02 -6.42
CA ASP A 343 6.62 19.97 -6.92
C ASP A 343 6.66 20.11 -8.47
N TRP A 344 5.63 20.75 -9.01
CA TRP A 344 5.47 21.01 -10.43
C TRP A 344 6.02 22.40 -10.84
N GLY A 345 6.22 22.60 -12.15
CA GLY A 345 6.89 23.78 -12.71
C GLY A 345 6.00 25.02 -12.89
N GLU A 346 4.68 24.93 -12.75
CA GLU A 346 3.73 26.04 -12.91
C GLU A 346 4.02 27.21 -11.96
N ARG A 347 4.59 26.91 -10.78
CA ARG A 347 4.97 27.91 -9.77
C ARG A 347 6.19 28.73 -10.14
N TYR A 348 6.89 28.30 -11.19
CA TYR A 348 8.17 28.84 -11.63
C TYR A 348 8.07 29.45 -13.04
N LEU A 349 6.85 29.62 -13.58
CA LEU A 349 6.64 30.20 -14.91
C LEU A 349 7.25 31.61 -15.05
N ASP A 350 7.10 32.45 -14.03
CA ASP A 350 7.68 33.81 -13.99
C ASP A 350 9.18 33.83 -13.60
N THR A 351 9.84 32.65 -13.53
CA THR A 351 11.24 32.51 -13.11
C THR A 351 12.01 31.54 -13.99
N LEU A 352 12.13 30.27 -13.61
CA LEU A 352 12.94 29.25 -14.31
C LEU A 352 12.56 29.06 -15.79
N TYR A 353 11.31 29.37 -16.12
CA TYR A 353 10.77 29.27 -17.48
C TYR A 353 10.63 30.63 -18.19
N ASP A 354 10.95 31.74 -17.52
CA ASP A 354 10.96 33.08 -18.10
C ASP A 354 12.37 33.45 -18.57
N ASP A 355 12.53 33.64 -19.87
CA ASP A 355 13.84 33.85 -20.49
C ASP A 355 14.51 35.14 -19.98
N GLN A 356 13.72 36.20 -19.76
CA GLN A 356 14.22 37.46 -19.23
C GLN A 356 14.75 37.33 -17.81
N TRP A 357 14.03 36.62 -16.94
CA TRP A 357 14.48 36.33 -15.58
C TRP A 357 15.74 35.48 -15.58
N VAL A 358 15.82 34.46 -16.43
CA VAL A 358 17.01 33.61 -16.54
C VAL A 358 18.22 34.42 -17.02
N GLU A 359 18.10 35.21 -18.08
CA GLU A 359 19.19 36.05 -18.60
C GLU A 359 19.71 37.02 -17.52
N GLN A 360 18.81 37.67 -16.79
CA GLN A 360 19.18 38.63 -15.75
C GLN A 360 19.88 38.01 -14.55
N ARG A 361 19.63 36.73 -14.24
CA ARG A 361 20.14 36.07 -13.03
C ARG A 361 21.31 35.13 -13.31
N PHE A 362 21.32 34.50 -14.47
CA PHE A 362 22.24 33.42 -14.81
C PHE A 362 22.97 33.61 -16.13
N GLY A 363 22.66 34.65 -16.91
CA GLY A 363 23.25 34.87 -18.23
C GLY A 363 22.50 34.15 -19.35
N HIS A 364 22.65 34.67 -20.56
CA HIS A 364 21.97 34.17 -21.76
C HIS A 364 22.45 32.76 -22.16
N GLU A 365 23.70 32.41 -21.87
CA GLU A 365 24.31 31.12 -22.17
C GLU A 365 23.54 29.94 -21.57
N VAL A 366 22.91 30.13 -20.41
CA VAL A 366 22.13 29.09 -19.72
C VAL A 366 20.89 28.70 -20.53
N LEU A 367 20.32 29.60 -21.33
CA LEU A 367 19.17 29.30 -22.19
C LEU A 367 19.49 28.32 -23.32
N SER A 368 20.77 28.25 -23.71
CA SER A 368 21.30 27.38 -24.76
C SER A 368 21.95 26.09 -24.26
N MET A 369 22.06 25.90 -22.94
CA MET A 369 22.68 24.70 -22.37
C MET A 369 21.93 23.43 -22.78
N THR A 370 22.72 22.42 -23.15
CA THR A 370 22.29 21.07 -23.51
C THR A 370 22.65 20.09 -22.39
N LEU A 371 22.19 18.84 -22.50
CA LEU A 371 22.60 17.80 -21.54
C LEU A 371 24.11 17.57 -21.51
N ALA A 372 24.81 17.76 -22.64
CA ALA A 372 26.26 17.61 -22.69
C ALA A 372 26.96 18.65 -21.80
N ASP A 373 26.42 19.86 -21.71
CA ASP A 373 26.98 20.96 -20.93
C ASP A 373 26.83 20.74 -19.42
N LEU A 374 25.88 19.89 -18.99
CA LEU A 374 25.61 19.60 -17.58
C LEU A 374 26.60 18.58 -16.97
N SER A 375 27.50 18.03 -17.77
CA SER A 375 28.44 16.97 -17.36
C SER A 375 29.75 17.49 -16.76
N SER A 376 29.91 18.81 -16.63
CA SER A 376 31.12 19.46 -16.13
C SER A 376 30.98 19.90 -14.67
N SER A 377 31.32 19.00 -13.75
CA SER A 377 31.78 19.38 -12.41
C SER A 377 32.90 18.46 -12.00
N GLU A 378 34.08 19.04 -11.74
CA GLU A 378 35.22 18.35 -11.16
C GLU A 378 34.82 17.61 -9.87
N ALA A 379 35.27 16.37 -9.78
CA ALA A 379 35.35 15.49 -8.61
C ALA A 379 34.36 15.72 -7.46
N ALA A 380 33.46 14.76 -7.28
CA ALA A 380 32.85 14.49 -5.97
C ALA A 380 33.95 14.35 -4.92
N THR A 381 34.03 15.32 -4.01
CA THR A 381 34.81 15.14 -2.80
C THR A 381 34.07 14.11 -1.95
N SER A 382 34.69 12.95 -1.74
CA SER A 382 34.26 12.05 -0.66
C SER A 382 34.19 12.88 0.62
N PRO A 383 33.17 12.72 1.48
CA PRO A 383 33.18 13.40 2.77
C PRO A 383 34.43 12.91 3.51
N GLY A 384 35.44 13.78 3.61
CA GLY A 384 36.54 13.57 4.53
C GLY A 384 35.90 13.39 5.89
N SER A 385 36.25 12.27 6.56
CA SER A 385 35.86 11.93 7.92
C SER A 385 35.48 13.16 8.73
N VAL A 386 34.19 13.31 9.04
CA VAL A 386 33.73 14.27 10.04
C VAL A 386 34.49 13.92 11.32
N LYS A 387 35.46 14.76 11.68
CA LYS A 387 36.31 14.55 12.85
C LYS A 387 35.43 14.59 14.09
N THR A 388 35.14 13.43 14.66
CA THR A 388 34.74 13.31 16.06
C THR A 388 35.94 13.71 16.94
N PRO A 389 35.76 14.48 18.02
CA PRO A 389 36.87 14.79 18.91
C PRO A 389 37.38 13.51 19.57
N SER A 390 38.67 13.26 19.44
CA SER A 390 39.38 12.11 20.01
C SER A 390 39.24 12.07 21.53
N ARG A 391 38.63 11.01 22.07
CA ARG A 391 38.84 10.62 23.47
C ARG A 391 40.01 9.65 23.52
N ALA A 392 41.10 10.10 24.15
CA ALA A 392 42.32 9.36 24.36
C ALA A 392 42.06 8.03 25.09
N SER A 393 42.75 7.00 24.61
CA SER A 393 42.89 5.69 25.23
C SER A 393 43.67 5.78 26.53
N SER A 394 43.10 5.23 27.61
CA SER A 394 43.87 4.51 28.63
C SER A 394 42.93 3.53 29.35
N LEU A 395 43.08 2.25 29.01
CA LEU A 395 42.61 1.15 29.84
C LEU A 395 43.67 0.88 30.91
N PRO A 396 43.25 0.54 32.14
CA PRO A 396 43.79 -0.66 32.72
C PRO A 396 42.70 -1.64 33.19
N GLN A 397 43.14 -2.89 33.27
CA GLN A 397 42.39 -4.12 33.52
C GLN A 397 41.75 -4.22 34.92
N ASN A 398 40.78 -5.14 34.99
CA ASN A 398 40.33 -5.94 36.15
C ASN A 398 39.39 -5.30 37.19
N ARG A 399 38.11 -5.71 37.19
CA ARG A 399 37.59 -6.80 38.06
C ARG A 399 36.07 -6.93 37.91
N CYS A 400 35.61 -8.15 37.61
CA CYS A 400 34.24 -8.59 37.83
C CYS A 400 33.94 -8.63 39.34
N VAL A 401 32.83 -8.02 39.77
CA VAL A 401 32.01 -8.49 40.90
C VAL A 401 30.53 -8.14 40.62
N ASN A 402 29.67 -9.14 40.81
CA ASN A 402 28.21 -9.14 40.73
C ASN A 402 27.52 -8.07 41.60
N VAL A 403 26.26 -7.73 41.28
CA VAL A 403 25.07 -8.02 42.13
C VAL A 403 23.78 -7.44 41.51
N VAL A 404 22.89 -8.39 41.17
CA VAL A 404 21.42 -8.44 41.40
C VAL A 404 20.48 -7.40 40.76
N ARG A 405 19.65 -7.89 39.83
CA ARG A 405 18.29 -7.37 39.53
C ARG A 405 17.28 -8.10 40.41
N ALA A 406 16.41 -7.33 41.08
CA ALA A 406 15.20 -7.83 41.73
C ALA A 406 13.96 -7.56 40.86
N HIS A 407 13.05 -8.53 40.85
CA HIS A 407 11.75 -8.55 40.18
C HIS A 407 10.68 -7.78 40.96
N ALA A 408 9.65 -7.31 40.23
CA ALA A 408 8.26 -7.31 40.71
C ALA A 408 7.29 -7.53 39.53
N THR A 409 6.34 -8.44 39.78
CA THR A 409 5.33 -9.08 38.90
C THR A 409 4.07 -8.21 38.72
N PRO A 410 3.12 -8.62 37.85
CA PRO A 410 1.82 -9.05 38.41
C PRO A 410 1.27 -10.37 37.85
N CYS A 411 0.46 -11.04 38.69
CA CYS A 411 -0.38 -12.23 38.49
C CYS A 411 -1.07 -12.33 37.11
N GLY A 412 -1.40 -13.49 36.54
CA GLY A 412 -1.63 -14.83 37.11
C GLY A 412 -3.08 -15.26 36.80
N SER A 413 -3.28 -16.25 35.93
CA SER A 413 -4.37 -17.23 36.04
C SER A 413 -3.92 -18.56 35.41
N GLU A 414 -4.25 -19.63 36.14
CA GLU A 414 -3.69 -20.97 36.11
C GLU A 414 -4.34 -21.92 35.11
N LEU A 415 -3.79 -23.16 35.06
CA LEU A 415 -4.23 -24.43 34.46
C LEU A 415 -3.36 -24.81 33.23
N ALA A 416 -2.57 -25.88 33.19
CA ALA A 416 -2.51 -27.09 34.01
C ALA A 416 -1.09 -27.66 34.06
N ARG A 417 -0.76 -28.30 35.20
CA ARG A 417 0.36 -29.22 35.41
C ARG A 417 -0.15 -30.66 35.26
N GLU A 418 0.83 -31.57 35.16
CA GLU A 418 0.79 -33.05 35.16
C GLU A 418 0.98 -33.65 33.75
N ASN A 419 1.94 -34.55 33.46
CA ASN A 419 2.71 -35.46 34.30
C ASN A 419 4.15 -35.64 33.81
N GLY A 420 5.04 -35.92 34.76
CA GLY A 420 6.43 -36.30 34.51
C GLY A 420 6.57 -37.77 34.11
N GLY A 421 7.47 -38.01 33.16
CA GLY A 421 8.01 -39.32 32.84
C GLY A 421 9.42 -39.14 32.30
N SER A 422 10.43 -39.64 33.03
CA SER A 422 11.81 -39.67 32.57
C SER A 422 11.94 -40.69 31.44
N VAL A 423 12.30 -40.24 30.24
CA VAL A 423 12.77 -41.11 29.17
C VAL A 423 14.10 -40.55 28.67
N ALA A 424 15.11 -41.40 28.68
CA ALA A 424 16.46 -41.09 28.22
C ALA A 424 16.44 -40.58 26.77
N ALA A 425 17.14 -39.47 26.52
CA ALA A 425 17.26 -38.90 25.19
C ALA A 425 18.08 -39.83 24.28
N PRO A 426 17.55 -40.29 23.13
CA PRO A 426 18.38 -40.89 22.11
C PRO A 426 19.21 -39.80 21.43
N SER A 427 20.48 -40.10 21.19
CA SER A 427 21.43 -39.30 20.42
C SER A 427 20.95 -39.13 18.97
N GLY A 428 20.15 -38.10 18.74
CA GLY A 428 19.70 -37.65 17.40
C GLY A 428 19.20 -36.20 17.36
N ALA A 429 19.30 -35.47 18.48
CA ALA A 429 18.64 -34.18 18.69
C ALA A 429 19.20 -33.01 17.86
N SER A 430 20.36 -33.15 17.18
CA SER A 430 20.95 -32.02 16.44
C SER A 430 20.33 -31.79 15.06
N ALA A 431 19.85 -32.84 14.38
CA ALA A 431 19.25 -32.70 13.04
C ALA A 431 17.81 -32.15 13.10
N LEU A 432 17.00 -32.65 14.05
CA LEU A 432 15.62 -32.17 14.27
C LEU A 432 15.58 -30.73 14.82
N ALA A 433 16.55 -30.33 15.65
CA ALA A 433 16.63 -28.96 16.16
C ALA A 433 17.08 -27.95 15.10
N GLN A 434 17.91 -28.35 14.13
CA GLN A 434 18.33 -27.50 13.01
C GLN A 434 17.24 -27.34 11.94
N GLU A 435 16.44 -28.36 11.65
CA GLU A 435 15.25 -28.23 10.78
C GLU A 435 14.15 -27.39 11.44
N GLN A 436 13.92 -27.55 12.75
CA GLN A 436 12.96 -26.69 13.46
C GLN A 436 13.44 -25.24 13.49
N SER A 437 14.72 -24.98 13.76
CA SER A 437 15.26 -23.62 13.85
C SER A 437 15.29 -22.88 12.50
N SER A 438 15.44 -23.57 11.36
CA SER A 438 15.35 -22.94 10.02
C SER A 438 13.91 -22.62 9.63
N THR A 439 12.97 -23.49 9.99
CA THR A 439 11.52 -23.31 9.77
C THR A 439 10.98 -22.14 10.60
N PHE A 440 11.43 -22.00 11.85
CA PHE A 440 11.08 -20.86 12.73
C PHE A 440 11.59 -19.51 12.20
N TRP A 441 12.78 -19.46 11.61
CA TRP A 441 13.32 -18.23 11.00
C TRP A 441 12.58 -17.83 9.70
N LEU A 442 12.26 -18.81 8.83
CA LEU A 442 11.45 -18.59 7.62
C LEU A 442 10.00 -18.17 7.97
N ALA A 443 9.42 -18.76 9.01
CA ALA A 443 8.13 -18.38 9.57
C ALA A 443 8.16 -16.94 10.13
N ALA A 444 9.21 -16.58 10.88
CA ALA A 444 9.39 -15.24 11.43
C ALA A 444 9.63 -14.15 10.37
N GLU A 445 10.30 -14.46 9.25
CA GLU A 445 10.42 -13.55 8.11
C GLU A 445 9.10 -13.38 7.34
N ARG A 446 8.34 -14.47 7.14
CA ARG A 446 6.98 -14.39 6.56
C ARG A 446 6.05 -13.53 7.41
N LEU A 447 6.16 -13.64 8.74
CA LEU A 447 5.36 -12.88 9.71
C LEU A 447 5.61 -11.37 9.69
N LYS A 448 6.84 -10.93 9.38
CA LYS A 448 7.16 -9.50 9.24
C LYS A 448 6.56 -8.86 7.97
N LYS A 449 6.00 -9.66 7.05
CA LYS A 449 5.50 -9.24 5.73
C LYS A 449 4.01 -9.56 5.47
N ALA A 450 3.33 -10.30 6.34
CA ALA A 450 1.96 -10.74 6.08
C ALA A 450 0.95 -9.59 6.26
N ALA A 451 0.65 -8.87 5.17
CA ALA A 451 -0.51 -7.99 5.13
C ALA A 451 -1.79 -8.85 5.21
N PHE A 452 -2.76 -8.40 6.00
CA PHE A 452 -4.10 -8.99 6.00
C PHE A 452 -4.93 -8.33 4.91
N HIS A 453 -5.38 -9.13 3.95
CA HIS A 453 -6.11 -8.65 2.78
C HIS A 453 -7.62 -8.85 2.95
N VAL A 454 -8.40 -7.83 2.61
CA VAL A 454 -9.87 -7.97 2.49
C VAL A 454 -10.22 -7.92 1.01
N VAL A 455 -10.85 -8.98 0.50
CA VAL A 455 -11.25 -9.12 -0.91
C VAL A 455 -12.77 -9.06 -0.99
N ASP A 456 -13.29 -8.02 -1.63
CA ASP A 456 -14.73 -7.85 -1.78
C ASP A 456 -15.36 -8.78 -2.84
N GLY A 457 -16.70 -8.80 -2.86
CA GLY A 457 -17.48 -9.65 -3.76
C GLY A 457 -17.37 -9.28 -5.24
N GLU A 458 -17.00 -8.05 -5.59
CA GLU A 458 -16.82 -7.63 -6.98
C GLU A 458 -15.51 -8.17 -7.55
N VAL A 459 -14.42 -8.07 -6.78
CA VAL A 459 -13.13 -8.67 -7.13
C VAL A 459 -13.27 -10.18 -7.31
N VAL A 460 -13.94 -10.84 -6.35
CA VAL A 460 -14.24 -12.27 -6.42
C VAL A 460 -15.07 -12.58 -7.66
N ALA A 461 -16.12 -11.81 -7.96
CA ALA A 461 -16.94 -12.01 -9.15
C ALA A 461 -16.09 -11.97 -10.43
N ARG A 462 -15.26 -10.93 -10.61
CA ARG A 462 -14.43 -10.75 -11.80
C ARG A 462 -13.46 -11.92 -12.00
N LEU A 463 -12.83 -12.39 -10.93
CA LEU A 463 -11.90 -13.53 -10.97
C LEU A 463 -12.62 -14.84 -11.35
N LEU A 464 -13.83 -15.06 -10.82
CA LEU A 464 -14.61 -16.26 -11.14
C LEU A 464 -15.13 -16.22 -12.59
N THR A 465 -15.47 -15.05 -13.12
CA THR A 465 -15.95 -14.88 -14.50
C THR A 465 -14.85 -14.88 -15.56
N ALA A 466 -13.60 -14.54 -15.19
CA ALA A 466 -12.48 -14.52 -16.13
C ALA A 466 -12.15 -15.92 -16.66
N ASP A 467 -12.32 -16.94 -15.83
CA ASP A 467 -12.14 -18.34 -16.21
C ASP A 467 -13.09 -19.24 -15.40
N PRO A 468 -14.36 -19.36 -15.80
CA PRO A 468 -15.32 -20.19 -15.08
C PRO A 468 -14.96 -21.68 -15.15
N LEU A 469 -14.35 -22.14 -16.26
CA LEU A 469 -14.03 -23.54 -16.50
C LEU A 469 -12.88 -24.03 -15.62
N ALA A 470 -11.89 -23.18 -15.30
CA ALA A 470 -10.86 -23.52 -14.32
C ALA A 470 -11.45 -23.92 -12.95
N CYS A 471 -12.66 -23.48 -12.61
CA CYS A 471 -13.32 -23.91 -11.39
C CYS A 471 -13.60 -25.41 -11.37
N ILE A 472 -13.92 -26.01 -12.52
CA ILE A 472 -14.19 -27.45 -12.64
C ILE A 472 -12.93 -28.23 -12.33
N ASP A 473 -11.80 -27.79 -12.87
CA ASP A 473 -10.49 -28.42 -12.64
C ASP A 473 -10.02 -28.24 -11.19
N ASP A 474 -10.23 -27.05 -10.60
CA ASP A 474 -9.94 -26.79 -9.18
C ASP A 474 -10.73 -27.71 -8.26
N VAL A 475 -12.02 -27.90 -8.59
CA VAL A 475 -12.91 -28.79 -7.85
C VAL A 475 -12.50 -30.25 -8.01
N GLN A 476 -12.14 -30.67 -9.22
CA GLN A 476 -11.62 -32.02 -9.45
C GLN A 476 -10.33 -32.27 -8.66
N ALA A 477 -9.40 -31.32 -8.70
CA ALA A 477 -8.15 -31.40 -7.94
C ALA A 477 -8.41 -31.50 -6.43
N ALA A 478 -9.45 -30.83 -5.92
CA ALA A 478 -9.84 -30.91 -4.52
C ALA A 478 -10.35 -32.28 -4.10
N TYR A 479 -11.21 -32.88 -4.93
CA TYR A 479 -11.69 -34.24 -4.66
C TYR A 479 -10.55 -35.24 -4.66
N LEU A 480 -9.65 -35.15 -5.64
CA LEU A 480 -8.47 -36.02 -5.72
C LEU A 480 -7.51 -35.79 -4.54
N ALA A 481 -7.32 -34.54 -4.11
CA ALA A 481 -6.49 -34.23 -2.94
C ALA A 481 -7.10 -34.77 -1.64
N HIS A 482 -8.43 -34.69 -1.49
CA HIS A 482 -9.12 -35.25 -0.34
C HIS A 482 -8.99 -36.77 -0.28
N GLU A 483 -9.24 -37.45 -1.40
CA GLU A 483 -9.07 -38.91 -1.52
C GLU A 483 -7.63 -39.34 -1.22
N ALA A 484 -6.64 -38.56 -1.66
CA ALA A 484 -5.23 -38.81 -1.36
C ALA A 484 -4.81 -38.49 0.09
N GLY A 485 -5.74 -38.09 0.97
CA GLY A 485 -5.44 -37.75 2.37
C GLY A 485 -4.72 -36.41 2.56
N HIS A 486 -4.68 -35.55 1.53
CA HIS A 486 -3.99 -34.25 1.57
C HIS A 486 -4.85 -33.13 2.15
N THR A 487 -5.97 -33.44 2.80
CA THR A 487 -6.87 -32.44 3.38
C THR A 487 -7.30 -32.83 4.78
N ILE A 488 -7.54 -31.83 5.63
CA ILE A 488 -8.22 -31.98 6.91
C ILE A 488 -9.55 -31.26 6.78
N ASN A 489 -10.67 -31.95 7.01
CA ASN A 489 -12.00 -31.35 7.01
C ASN A 489 -12.83 -31.84 8.21
N PRO A 490 -12.84 -31.11 9.33
CA PRO A 490 -13.60 -31.44 10.52
C PRO A 490 -15.11 -31.27 10.33
N ASP A 491 -15.87 -31.70 11.33
CA ASP A 491 -17.31 -31.49 11.36
C ASP A 491 -17.69 -29.99 11.37
N SER A 492 -18.82 -29.70 10.72
CA SER A 492 -19.43 -28.38 10.66
C SER A 492 -19.99 -27.96 12.03
N TYR A 493 -19.70 -26.74 12.47
CA TYR A 493 -20.27 -26.18 13.70
C TYR A 493 -21.40 -25.21 13.41
N PHE A 494 -22.51 -25.37 14.12
CA PHE A 494 -23.72 -24.58 13.94
C PHE A 494 -24.03 -23.75 15.19
N LEU A 495 -24.03 -22.43 15.04
CA LEU A 495 -24.69 -21.53 15.98
C LEU A 495 -26.17 -21.44 15.60
N ARG A 496 -27.04 -21.88 16.52
CA ARG A 496 -28.49 -21.85 16.36
C ARG A 496 -29.10 -20.80 17.29
N PHE A 497 -30.17 -20.15 16.84
CA PHE A 497 -30.85 -19.11 17.61
C PHE A 497 -32.17 -19.66 18.18
N ALA A 498 -32.28 -19.74 19.50
CA ALA A 498 -33.48 -20.30 20.16
C ALA A 498 -34.78 -19.55 19.78
N GLN A 499 -34.68 -18.23 19.62
CA GLN A 499 -35.81 -17.37 19.25
C GLN A 499 -36.07 -17.30 17.74
N ALA A 500 -35.17 -17.85 16.91
CA ALA A 500 -35.28 -17.85 15.45
C ALA A 500 -34.71 -19.17 14.89
N PRO A 501 -35.40 -20.31 15.07
CA PRO A 501 -34.85 -21.64 14.81
C PRO A 501 -34.48 -21.90 13.34
N ALA A 502 -35.05 -21.13 12.40
CA ALA A 502 -34.70 -21.18 10.99
C ALA A 502 -33.34 -20.53 10.67
N ASN A 503 -32.88 -19.60 11.52
CA ASN A 503 -31.63 -18.87 11.33
C ASN A 503 -30.47 -19.67 11.91
N ARG A 504 -29.32 -19.57 11.25
CA ARG A 504 -28.09 -20.22 11.71
C ARG A 504 -26.85 -19.52 11.18
N ILE A 505 -25.78 -19.64 11.95
CA ILE A 505 -24.42 -19.37 11.48
C ILE A 505 -23.65 -20.69 11.46
N ILE A 506 -22.90 -20.91 10.38
CA ILE A 506 -22.18 -22.17 10.13
C ILE A 506 -20.69 -21.87 9.99
N ALA A 507 -19.88 -22.55 10.79
CA ALA A 507 -18.43 -22.52 10.78
C ALA A 507 -17.90 -23.82 10.14
N LEU A 508 -17.15 -23.67 9.06
CA LEU A 508 -16.64 -24.77 8.24
C LEU A 508 -15.12 -24.63 8.08
N PRO A 509 -14.33 -25.10 9.06
CA PRO A 509 -12.87 -25.08 8.98
C PRO A 509 -12.37 -26.15 8.01
N ALA A 510 -11.25 -25.92 7.35
CA ALA A 510 -10.49 -27.01 6.73
C ALA A 510 -9.05 -26.58 6.42
N SER A 511 -8.23 -27.57 6.08
CA SER A 511 -6.84 -27.39 5.67
C SER A 511 -6.53 -28.24 4.45
N LEU A 512 -5.74 -27.67 3.55
CA LEU A 512 -5.21 -28.32 2.37
C LEU A 512 -3.68 -28.35 2.48
N SER A 513 -3.10 -29.50 2.23
CA SER A 513 -1.66 -29.73 2.09
C SER A 513 -1.28 -29.91 0.62
N GLY A 514 0.02 -29.90 0.32
CA GLY A 514 0.54 -30.16 -1.02
C GLY A 514 1.08 -28.90 -1.70
N LYS A 515 0.85 -28.77 -3.02
CA LYS A 515 1.48 -27.73 -3.86
C LYS A 515 1.10 -26.29 -3.48
N GLN A 516 -0.09 -26.08 -2.92
CA GLN A 516 -0.56 -24.78 -2.43
C GLN A 516 -1.18 -24.98 -1.05
N PRO A 517 -0.35 -25.10 0.00
CA PRO A 517 -0.86 -25.41 1.32
C PRO A 517 -1.58 -24.17 1.89
N VAL A 518 -2.78 -24.36 2.42
CA VAL A 518 -3.60 -23.30 3.01
C VAL A 518 -4.55 -23.88 4.04
N SER A 519 -4.70 -23.19 5.17
CA SER A 519 -5.73 -23.49 6.17
C SER A 519 -6.74 -22.35 6.21
N GLY A 520 -7.96 -22.59 6.65
CA GLY A 520 -8.92 -21.51 6.76
C GLY A 520 -10.26 -21.95 7.31
N ILE A 521 -11.18 -21.00 7.37
CA ILE A 521 -12.55 -21.22 7.81
C ILE A 521 -13.52 -20.47 6.92
N LYS A 522 -14.59 -21.15 6.53
CA LYS A 522 -15.73 -20.51 5.89
C LYS A 522 -16.78 -20.24 6.94
N TRP A 523 -17.22 -19.00 6.99
CA TRP A 523 -18.25 -18.54 7.88
C TRP A 523 -19.48 -18.19 7.04
N ILE A 524 -20.60 -18.88 7.28
CA ILE A 524 -21.85 -18.69 6.55
C ILE A 524 -22.90 -18.15 7.50
N SER A 525 -23.55 -17.05 7.12
CA SER A 525 -24.80 -16.61 7.72
C SER A 525 -25.97 -17.08 6.86
N SER A 526 -26.93 -17.80 7.43
CA SER A 526 -28.14 -18.27 6.72
C SER A 526 -29.40 -17.86 7.47
N PHE A 527 -30.14 -16.92 6.87
CA PHE A 527 -31.33 -16.27 7.40
C PHE A 527 -32.42 -16.35 6.34
N PRO A 528 -33.24 -17.42 6.34
CA PRO A 528 -34.21 -17.69 5.28
C PRO A 528 -35.18 -16.53 4.97
N VAL A 529 -35.62 -15.81 6.01
CA VAL A 529 -36.61 -14.72 5.91
C VAL A 529 -36.05 -13.46 5.22
N ASN A 530 -34.73 -13.34 5.01
CA ASN A 530 -34.11 -12.21 4.32
C ASN A 530 -34.68 -11.95 2.92
N ILE A 531 -35.14 -13.02 2.24
CA ILE A 531 -35.68 -12.92 0.88
C ILE A 531 -36.94 -12.04 0.83
N ASP A 532 -37.72 -12.02 1.92
CA ASP A 532 -38.95 -11.22 2.04
C ASP A 532 -38.65 -9.71 2.04
N THR A 533 -37.42 -9.33 2.43
CA THR A 533 -36.93 -7.95 2.44
C THR A 533 -35.97 -7.65 1.29
N GLY A 534 -35.89 -8.54 0.28
CA GLY A 534 -34.98 -8.38 -0.87
C GLY A 534 -33.50 -8.62 -0.56
N LEU A 535 -33.18 -9.14 0.63
CA LEU A 535 -31.82 -9.55 0.99
C LEU A 535 -31.59 -11.01 0.60
N GLN A 536 -30.32 -11.38 0.38
CA GLN A 536 -29.96 -12.77 0.10
C GLN A 536 -30.19 -13.64 1.36
N ARG A 537 -30.75 -14.84 1.17
CA ARG A 537 -30.93 -15.86 2.21
C ARG A 537 -29.63 -16.21 2.94
N ALA A 538 -28.51 -16.20 2.22
CA ALA A 538 -27.22 -16.54 2.79
C ALA A 538 -26.13 -15.60 2.31
N SER A 539 -25.17 -15.33 3.19
CA SER A 539 -23.90 -14.67 2.89
C SER A 539 -22.77 -15.49 3.47
N ALA A 540 -21.58 -15.40 2.88
CA ALA A 540 -20.41 -16.12 3.36
C ALA A 540 -19.13 -15.28 3.28
N VAL A 541 -18.21 -15.56 4.19
CA VAL A 541 -16.81 -15.12 4.09
C VAL A 541 -15.86 -16.30 4.26
N LEU A 542 -14.68 -16.19 3.66
CA LEU A 542 -13.56 -17.11 3.83
C LEU A 542 -12.41 -16.39 4.51
N ILE A 543 -11.96 -16.91 5.65
CA ILE A 543 -10.71 -16.47 6.27
C ILE A 543 -9.64 -17.50 5.94
N LEU A 544 -8.52 -17.03 5.39
CA LEU A 544 -7.38 -17.87 5.02
C LEU A 544 -6.19 -17.61 5.95
N ASN A 545 -5.56 -18.69 6.37
CA ASN A 545 -4.43 -18.73 7.27
C ASN A 545 -3.24 -19.41 6.58
N ASP A 546 -2.05 -18.88 6.84
CA ASP A 546 -0.82 -19.54 6.44
C ASP A 546 -0.65 -20.82 7.30
N PRO A 547 -0.50 -21.99 6.68
CA PRO A 547 -0.52 -23.27 7.39
C PRO A 547 0.76 -23.52 8.22
N LEU A 548 1.83 -22.75 7.99
CA LEU A 548 3.07 -22.88 8.76
C LEU A 548 3.04 -22.00 10.02
N THR A 549 2.49 -20.78 9.90
CA THR A 549 2.49 -19.78 10.97
C THR A 549 1.18 -19.72 11.73
N GLY A 550 0.08 -20.21 11.15
CA GLY A 550 -1.28 -20.07 11.66
C GLY A 550 -1.88 -18.67 11.49
N TYR A 551 -1.15 -17.68 10.96
CA TYR A 551 -1.63 -16.31 10.85
C TYR A 551 -2.64 -16.16 9.71
N ALA A 552 -3.75 -15.47 10.00
CA ALA A 552 -4.70 -15.08 9.00
C ALA A 552 -4.08 -14.02 8.07
N PHE A 553 -4.19 -14.22 6.76
CA PHE A 553 -3.63 -13.31 5.75
C PHE A 553 -4.69 -12.80 4.78
N ALA A 554 -5.88 -13.40 4.71
CA ALA A 554 -6.96 -12.90 3.86
C ALA A 554 -8.36 -13.16 4.44
N CYS A 555 -9.30 -12.27 4.13
CA CYS A 555 -10.74 -12.41 4.29
C CYS A 555 -11.42 -12.11 2.94
N LEU A 556 -12.15 -13.07 2.40
CA LEU A 556 -12.80 -12.96 1.09
C LEU A 556 -14.32 -13.04 1.22
N GLU A 557 -15.05 -12.22 0.48
CA GLU A 557 -16.47 -12.48 0.21
C GLU A 557 -16.60 -13.83 -0.51
N ALA A 558 -17.42 -14.73 0.03
CA ALA A 558 -17.43 -16.13 -0.39
C ALA A 558 -18.79 -16.63 -0.88
N SER A 559 -19.80 -15.77 -1.00
CA SER A 559 -21.12 -16.19 -1.50
C SER A 559 -21.04 -16.60 -2.97
N ARG A 560 -20.34 -15.81 -3.80
CA ARG A 560 -20.13 -16.15 -5.22
C ARG A 560 -19.18 -17.33 -5.41
N ILE A 561 -18.15 -17.46 -4.58
CA ILE A 561 -17.26 -18.63 -4.56
C ILE A 561 -18.08 -19.90 -4.25
N SER A 562 -18.98 -19.82 -3.27
CA SER A 562 -19.86 -20.93 -2.89
C SER A 562 -20.79 -21.36 -4.02
N ALA A 563 -21.37 -20.42 -4.76
CA ALA A 563 -22.21 -20.74 -5.91
C ALA A 563 -21.38 -21.37 -7.05
N MET A 564 -20.27 -20.73 -7.43
CA MET A 564 -19.43 -21.17 -8.55
C MET A 564 -18.84 -22.57 -8.32
N ARG A 565 -18.33 -22.86 -7.13
CA ARG A 565 -17.79 -24.19 -6.80
C ARG A 565 -18.87 -25.26 -6.74
N THR A 566 -20.09 -24.90 -6.34
CA THR A 566 -21.24 -25.83 -6.34
C THR A 566 -21.63 -26.17 -7.78
N ALA A 567 -21.67 -25.17 -8.66
CA ALA A 567 -21.89 -25.36 -10.09
C ALA A 567 -20.80 -26.22 -10.74
N ALA A 568 -19.53 -25.91 -10.49
CA ALA A 568 -18.41 -26.68 -10.99
C ALA A 568 -18.45 -28.15 -10.54
N SER A 569 -18.80 -28.41 -9.27
CA SER A 569 -18.99 -29.78 -8.78
C SER A 569 -20.14 -30.50 -9.47
N ALA A 570 -21.26 -29.83 -9.71
CA ALA A 570 -22.40 -30.41 -10.42
C ALA A 570 -22.03 -30.82 -11.84
N VAL A 571 -21.38 -29.93 -12.59
CA VAL A 571 -20.94 -30.18 -13.96
C VAL A 571 -19.87 -31.27 -14.01
N LEU A 572 -18.91 -31.26 -13.08
CA LEU A 572 -17.90 -32.33 -12.98
C LEU A 572 -18.56 -33.69 -12.75
N ALA A 573 -19.48 -33.78 -11.79
CA ALA A 573 -20.21 -35.01 -11.50
C ALA A 573 -20.99 -35.47 -12.74
N ALA A 574 -21.66 -34.55 -13.43
CA ALA A 574 -22.40 -34.83 -14.66
C ALA A 574 -21.51 -35.35 -15.79
N ARG A 575 -20.31 -34.79 -15.97
CA ARG A 575 -19.33 -35.29 -16.96
C ARG A 575 -19.04 -36.77 -16.71
N TRP A 576 -18.74 -37.16 -15.48
CA TRP A 576 -18.40 -38.55 -15.17
C TRP A 576 -19.59 -39.50 -15.24
N MET A 577 -20.73 -39.06 -14.71
CA MET A 577 -21.98 -39.79 -14.74
C MET A 577 -22.48 -40.03 -16.17
N ASN A 578 -22.34 -39.04 -17.05
CA ASN A 578 -22.74 -39.11 -18.46
C ASN A 578 -21.59 -39.59 -19.38
N ARG A 579 -20.60 -40.33 -18.85
CA ARG A 579 -19.48 -40.92 -19.63
C ARG A 579 -18.75 -39.91 -20.53
N GLN A 580 -18.52 -38.71 -20.00
CA GLN A 580 -17.89 -37.56 -20.65
C GLN A 580 -18.70 -36.96 -21.82
N GLN A 581 -19.93 -37.41 -22.05
CA GLN A 581 -20.84 -36.79 -23.01
C GLN A 581 -21.45 -35.52 -22.41
N ARG A 582 -21.56 -34.49 -23.23
CA ARG A 582 -22.09 -33.17 -22.86
C ARG A 582 -23.43 -32.89 -23.54
N ASN A 583 -24.23 -33.92 -23.75
CA ASN A 583 -25.59 -33.77 -24.28
C ASN A 583 -26.59 -34.51 -23.38
N VAL A 584 -27.77 -33.92 -23.23
CA VAL A 584 -28.92 -34.53 -22.54
C VAL A 584 -30.22 -34.10 -23.23
N GLY A 585 -31.23 -34.97 -23.25
CA GLY A 585 -32.54 -34.57 -23.78
C GLY A 585 -33.26 -33.55 -22.89
N ARG A 586 -33.15 -33.69 -21.57
CA ARG A 586 -33.79 -32.78 -20.61
C ARG A 586 -32.90 -32.54 -19.40
N MET A 587 -32.88 -31.29 -18.93
CA MET A 587 -32.25 -30.89 -17.68
C MET A 587 -33.28 -30.25 -16.75
N SER A 588 -33.53 -30.89 -15.60
CA SER A 588 -34.51 -30.41 -14.62
C SER A 588 -33.82 -29.73 -13.43
N PHE A 589 -34.32 -28.56 -13.02
CA PHE A 589 -33.88 -27.82 -11.83
C PHE A 589 -34.97 -27.87 -10.76
N ILE A 590 -34.62 -28.37 -9.57
CA ILE A 590 -35.47 -28.37 -8.38
C ILE A 590 -34.91 -27.31 -7.42
N GLY A 591 -35.60 -26.17 -7.34
CA GLY A 591 -35.12 -24.93 -6.75
C GLY A 591 -34.54 -23.99 -7.82
N ALA A 592 -34.94 -22.73 -7.80
CA ALA A 592 -34.63 -21.72 -8.82
C ALA A 592 -33.87 -20.49 -8.27
N GLY A 593 -33.21 -20.66 -7.11
CA GLY A 593 -32.39 -19.61 -6.49
C GLY A 593 -31.06 -19.32 -7.22
N PHE A 594 -30.27 -18.41 -6.65
CA PHE A 594 -28.98 -17.96 -7.20
C PHE A 594 -28.02 -19.08 -7.61
N ILE A 595 -27.97 -20.17 -6.82
CA ILE A 595 -27.10 -21.32 -7.10
C ILE A 595 -27.58 -22.08 -8.35
N ALA A 596 -28.89 -22.25 -8.54
CA ALA A 596 -29.45 -22.95 -9.70
C ALA A 596 -29.11 -22.23 -11.02
N ARG A 597 -29.22 -20.89 -11.02
CA ARG A 597 -28.76 -20.06 -12.14
C ARG A 597 -27.27 -20.28 -12.44
N THR A 598 -26.43 -20.28 -11.42
CA THR A 598 -24.98 -20.49 -11.60
C THR A 598 -24.66 -21.90 -12.12
N ILE A 599 -25.42 -22.92 -11.70
CA ILE A 599 -25.29 -24.29 -12.22
C ILE A 599 -25.62 -24.32 -13.72
N LEU A 600 -26.74 -23.74 -14.12
CA LEU A 600 -27.14 -23.66 -15.53
C LEU A 600 -26.07 -22.95 -16.38
N ASP A 601 -25.60 -21.77 -15.92
CA ASP A 601 -24.58 -21.00 -16.63
C ASP A 601 -23.27 -21.80 -16.80
N MET A 602 -22.88 -22.60 -15.79
CA MET A 602 -21.69 -23.45 -15.87
C MET A 602 -21.88 -24.61 -16.85
N PHE A 603 -23.05 -25.24 -16.89
CA PHE A 603 -23.33 -26.29 -17.88
C PHE A 603 -23.19 -25.76 -19.30
N VAL A 604 -23.81 -24.61 -19.58
CA VAL A 604 -23.72 -23.97 -20.91
C VAL A 604 -22.27 -23.55 -21.21
N SER A 605 -21.57 -22.96 -20.24
CA SER A 605 -20.15 -22.56 -20.39
C SER A 605 -19.24 -23.76 -20.66
N ASP A 606 -19.54 -24.92 -20.06
CA ASP A 606 -18.82 -26.18 -20.32
C ASP A 606 -19.23 -26.83 -21.66
N GLY A 607 -20.08 -26.18 -22.45
CA GLY A 607 -20.49 -26.67 -23.77
C GLY A 607 -21.49 -27.81 -23.72
N TRP A 608 -22.34 -27.87 -22.69
CA TRP A 608 -23.45 -28.81 -22.67
C TRP A 608 -24.57 -28.36 -23.59
N THR A 609 -25.14 -29.32 -24.33
CA THR A 609 -26.36 -29.14 -25.11
C THR A 609 -27.53 -29.84 -24.42
N MET A 610 -28.69 -29.19 -24.41
CA MET A 610 -29.91 -29.72 -23.82
C MET A 610 -31.12 -29.36 -24.67
N ASP A 611 -31.99 -30.34 -24.96
CA ASP A 611 -33.17 -30.11 -25.80
C ASP A 611 -34.26 -29.35 -25.04
N ALA A 612 -34.36 -29.56 -23.72
CA ALA A 612 -35.31 -28.86 -22.85
C ALA A 612 -34.76 -28.64 -21.42
N VAL A 613 -35.17 -27.54 -20.80
CA VAL A 613 -34.93 -27.21 -19.39
C VAL A 613 -36.26 -27.09 -18.63
N SER A 614 -36.45 -27.88 -17.58
CA SER A 614 -37.65 -27.81 -16.75
C SER A 614 -37.29 -27.26 -15.37
N VAL A 615 -38.08 -26.32 -14.84
CA VAL A 615 -37.78 -25.68 -13.55
C VAL A 615 -38.95 -25.81 -12.59
N PHE A 616 -38.69 -26.37 -11.40
CA PHE A 616 -39.65 -26.37 -10.29
C PHE A 616 -39.09 -25.55 -9.12
N ASP A 617 -39.91 -24.63 -8.58
CA ASP A 617 -39.66 -23.96 -7.29
C ASP A 617 -40.99 -23.79 -6.56
N GLN A 618 -40.95 -23.72 -5.23
CA GLN A 618 -42.15 -23.42 -4.43
C GLN A 618 -42.68 -22.00 -4.70
N HIS A 619 -41.80 -21.07 -5.10
CA HIS A 619 -42.17 -19.73 -5.51
C HIS A 619 -42.20 -19.65 -7.03
N GLN A 620 -43.40 -19.49 -7.60
CA GLN A 620 -43.62 -19.46 -9.04
C GLN A 620 -42.76 -18.40 -9.76
N ASP A 621 -42.58 -17.22 -9.16
CA ASP A 621 -41.74 -16.16 -9.69
C ASP A 621 -40.27 -16.56 -9.84
N SER A 622 -39.77 -17.37 -8.89
CA SER A 622 -38.39 -17.88 -8.97
C SER A 622 -38.25 -18.88 -10.10
N ALA A 623 -39.21 -19.80 -10.26
CA ALA A 623 -39.22 -20.76 -11.37
C ALA A 623 -39.27 -20.05 -12.74
N LEU A 624 -40.15 -19.05 -12.87
CA LEU A 624 -40.24 -18.19 -14.06
C LEU A 624 -38.93 -17.44 -14.32
N ALA A 625 -38.28 -16.90 -13.28
CA ALA A 625 -37.03 -16.14 -13.43
C ALA A 625 -35.85 -17.01 -13.92
N LEU A 626 -35.77 -18.28 -13.50
CA LEU A 626 -34.73 -19.20 -13.98
C LEU A 626 -35.05 -19.72 -15.39
N ALA A 627 -36.30 -20.08 -15.67
CA ALA A 627 -36.71 -20.47 -17.03
C ALA A 627 -36.48 -19.31 -18.01
N GLY A 628 -36.92 -18.10 -17.66
CA GLY A 628 -36.68 -16.90 -18.45
C GLY A 628 -35.19 -16.60 -18.66
N HIS A 629 -34.34 -16.87 -17.67
CA HIS A 629 -32.88 -16.76 -17.82
C HIS A 629 -32.33 -17.78 -18.83
N ALA A 630 -32.75 -19.04 -18.75
CA ALA A 630 -32.36 -20.09 -19.69
C ALA A 630 -32.75 -19.73 -21.14
N ALA A 631 -33.98 -19.26 -21.35
CA ALA A 631 -34.45 -18.82 -22.66
C ALA A 631 -33.72 -17.58 -23.19
N SER A 632 -33.64 -16.51 -22.38
CA SER A 632 -33.14 -15.21 -22.84
C SER A 632 -31.63 -15.13 -22.98
N HIS A 633 -30.87 -15.72 -22.04
CA HIS A 633 -29.42 -15.60 -22.01
C HIS A 633 -28.71 -16.73 -22.79
N HIS A 634 -29.33 -17.90 -22.87
CA HIS A 634 -28.72 -19.09 -23.49
C HIS A 634 -29.50 -19.64 -24.68
N GLY A 635 -30.67 -19.07 -25.02
CA GLY A 635 -31.49 -19.54 -26.14
C GLY A 635 -32.08 -20.93 -25.93
N LEU A 636 -32.21 -21.40 -24.69
CA LEU A 636 -32.68 -22.76 -24.37
C LEU A 636 -34.20 -22.83 -24.28
N HIS A 637 -34.78 -23.90 -24.84
CA HIS A 637 -36.19 -24.23 -24.60
C HIS A 637 -36.39 -24.53 -23.12
N SER A 638 -37.15 -23.70 -22.43
CA SER A 638 -37.28 -23.77 -20.98
C SER A 638 -38.67 -23.38 -20.49
N GLU A 639 -39.16 -24.08 -19.49
CA GLU A 639 -40.48 -23.83 -18.90
C GLU A 639 -40.50 -24.15 -17.40
N PRO A 640 -41.30 -23.40 -16.61
CA PRO A 640 -41.70 -23.86 -15.29
C PRO A 640 -42.50 -25.18 -15.42
N SER A 641 -42.25 -26.12 -14.51
CA SER A 641 -42.92 -27.42 -14.51
C SER A 641 -43.24 -27.86 -13.07
N ASP A 642 -44.12 -28.85 -12.93
CA ASP A 642 -44.45 -29.43 -11.63
C ASP A 642 -43.33 -30.36 -11.13
N LEU A 643 -43.31 -30.62 -9.82
CA LEU A 643 -42.27 -31.43 -9.20
C LEU A 643 -42.24 -32.86 -9.76
N ALA A 644 -43.39 -33.48 -10.04
CA ALA A 644 -43.43 -34.85 -10.53
C ALA A 644 -42.81 -34.95 -11.94
N THR A 645 -43.07 -33.96 -12.79
CA THR A 645 -42.48 -33.86 -14.13
C THR A 645 -40.97 -33.57 -14.08
N CYS A 646 -40.50 -32.70 -13.18
CA CYS A 646 -39.06 -32.45 -12.99
C CYS A 646 -38.29 -33.66 -12.44
N LEU A 647 -38.96 -34.58 -11.75
CA LEU A 647 -38.37 -35.77 -11.14
C LEU A 647 -38.21 -36.96 -12.09
N GLN A 648 -38.97 -36.97 -13.19
CA GLN A 648 -38.89 -37.97 -14.25
C GLN A 648 -37.67 -37.69 -15.11
#